data_AF-A0A8S4QXF8-F1
#
_entry.id   AF-A0A8S4QXF8-F1
#
_cell.length_a   1.000
_cell.length_b   1.000
_cell.length_c   1.000
_cell.angle_alpha   90.00
_cell.angle_beta   90.00
_cell.angle_gamma   90.00
#
_symmetry.space_group_name_H-M   'P 1'
#
loop_
_entity.id
_entity.type
_entity.pdbx_description
1 polymer ?
#
loop_
_entity_poly.entity_id
_entity_poly.type
_entity_poly.pdbx_seq_one_letter_code
_entity_poly.pdbx_strand_id
1 'polypeptide(L)'
;MDKKCIHCEALKWKEETPGMCCSGGKVSIPILGEPEEPLKSLLLGDNNESRRFLIKIRKYNSCFQMTSFGVENEVVMPGFSSTFTIQGQIYHRIGSLLPTNNEQPKFLQIYFMGNENDEVDRRCQNIQLVEKDIVLKIQRMLHEHNRLINTFTTALERMPGDDYKLVIHPDRTPSGEHERRYNAPLINEVAAMVCGEQFASRDIVLHARDNTLTRVPDTHKFYDALQYPLIFSKGQEGYHFQIPQVDPVTGLPLPNKKVSCMDFYAFHIMIRENDFNIISRCRQLANQFYVDMYVKVESERLRYITLNQTKLRAENYIHLQDAVANDANLNPNDIGRMIILPSSFVNSPRYLHEYTQDAFAYVRTYGRPDLFVTFTCTQAWPEIVNELMPGQSAIDRHDVVARVFRLKVKKLMSVISKGRIFGEVICFMYSIEWQKRGLPHVHILLWLKDKLRPDQIDNIISAEIPDPSTDKTLHDIIVKNMIHGPCGPENPQCPCMKDGKCTKKFPRKLHKDTVHSENGYPLYRRRAPADGGRTASVKLRNGSYVTIDNSWVVPYSAILLKIFNAHINVEACSSVRAIKYICKYINKGSDQAIFNFRSTELANRVNEVHTYQSGRYVSSNEAVWRLLGFPLHERHPTVTHLSVHLENGERVYFTEDNFHERLSTRPKTTLTAFFELCIRDEFARTLMYAEVPRYYTWDATRKTWKRRIQGTSVQNWPGVKSGDALGRVYTVHVTNMECFCLRMLLHHVRGPTSFNDLKKYNNQEFSTFREACEARGLLEDDNHWNITLEEAAQCRSAAKVRMLFAILIATCGLSNPQQLWERYKIQMADDILHRVQHHNPNVTYNDFIFNEALTKIEDQVITITGKDLSDFGLSRPQRTGEVCSDIIRELSYDAASLQQQITESVPRLNPEQRLVFENVVQKIESGEGGLFFLDAPGGTGKTFLLNLLLAQIRKDKGVAVAVASSGIAATLLNGGRTAHSVLKLPLNLAHEEMPVCNITKNSDRGRMLQQCKLLVWDECTMSHKRAIEALDRTIKDIKSNQSIMGGMVVLLAGDFRQTLPVITRGTPADEINACLKASPLWVHVKNFCLTTNMRVQLHSDTQLVQYADALLKIGEDRMETNSDGMITLNREFCNVVCNMDDLKNNVYPDLATNMKNRQWLCERAILAPTNEVVGQINEQIMSDVEGDFVEYLSVDNVMDTEQVTSFPVEFLNSLELSGVPSHKLRLK
;
A
#
# COMPACT_ATOMS: atom_id res chain seq x y z
N MET A 1 26.89 21.05 -24.27
CA MET A 1 26.64 19.75 -24.95
C MET A 1 27.72 19.60 -26.02
N ASP A 2 28.35 18.42 -26.16
CA ASP A 2 29.61 18.25 -26.91
C ASP A 2 29.52 17.35 -28.15
N LYS A 3 28.33 16.82 -28.47
CA LYS A 3 28.12 15.90 -29.60
C LYS A 3 26.85 16.27 -30.37
N LYS A 4 26.91 16.17 -31.70
CA LYS A 4 25.75 16.35 -32.60
C LYS A 4 25.18 15.02 -33.05
N CYS A 5 23.86 14.93 -33.14
CA CYS A 5 23.20 13.80 -33.80
C CYS A 5 23.43 13.86 -35.32
N ILE A 6 23.85 12.75 -35.92
CA ILE A 6 24.11 12.69 -37.37
C ILE A 6 22.83 12.73 -38.23
N HIS A 7 21.65 12.47 -37.64
CA HIS A 7 20.39 12.38 -38.39
C HIS A 7 19.50 13.61 -38.24
N CYS A 8 19.57 14.32 -37.11
CA CYS A 8 18.66 15.42 -36.82
C CYS A 8 19.35 16.62 -36.14
N GLU A 9 20.68 16.61 -36.09
CA GLU A 9 21.53 17.72 -35.59
C GLU A 9 21.32 18.11 -34.13
N ALA A 10 20.52 17.34 -33.38
CA ALA A 10 20.29 17.56 -31.96
C ALA A 10 21.61 17.55 -31.16
N LEU A 11 21.77 18.55 -30.29
CA LEU A 11 22.88 18.70 -29.37
C LEU A 11 22.74 17.73 -28.19
N LYS A 12 23.81 17.00 -27.93
CA LYS A 12 23.85 15.88 -26.99
C LYS A 12 25.15 15.88 -26.19
N TRP A 13 25.13 15.23 -25.04
CA TRP A 13 26.35 14.81 -24.39
C TRP A 13 26.83 13.48 -24.94
N LYS A 14 28.15 13.26 -24.98
CA LYS A 14 28.79 12.06 -25.54
C LYS A 14 28.22 10.71 -25.04
N GLU A 15 27.79 10.63 -23.78
CA GLU A 15 27.28 9.42 -23.13
C GLU A 15 25.75 9.21 -23.27
N GLU A 16 25.05 10.10 -23.98
CA GLU A 16 23.61 9.95 -24.26
C GLU A 16 23.34 8.91 -25.36
N THR A 17 22.23 8.18 -25.21
CA THR A 17 21.83 7.11 -26.15
C THR A 17 21.62 7.68 -27.56
N PRO A 18 22.20 7.09 -28.63
CA PRO A 18 22.13 7.65 -29.99
C PRO A 18 20.71 8.00 -30.45
N GLY A 19 19.74 7.12 -30.21
CA GLY A 19 18.35 7.28 -30.65
C GLY A 19 17.46 8.21 -29.81
N MET A 20 17.93 8.82 -28.72
CA MET A 20 17.08 9.62 -27.82
C MET A 20 16.31 10.76 -28.50
N CYS A 21 16.88 11.36 -29.55
CA CYS A 21 16.35 12.56 -30.19
C CYS A 21 15.53 12.34 -31.46
N CYS A 22 15.67 11.17 -32.11
CA CYS A 22 15.03 10.89 -33.41
C CYS A 22 14.87 9.38 -33.69
N SER A 23 15.01 8.53 -32.66
CA SER A 23 14.96 7.07 -32.76
C SER A 23 15.89 6.48 -33.84
N GLY A 24 17.08 7.07 -33.95
CA GLY A 24 18.12 6.65 -34.92
C GLY A 24 17.81 7.09 -36.35
N GLY A 25 17.24 8.29 -36.52
CA GLY A 25 16.85 8.86 -37.81
C GLY A 25 15.46 8.45 -38.30
N LYS A 26 14.73 7.63 -37.53
CA LYS A 26 13.37 7.17 -37.88
C LYS A 26 12.30 8.24 -37.69
N VAL A 27 12.58 9.25 -36.88
CA VAL A 27 11.70 10.40 -36.67
C VAL A 27 12.28 11.60 -37.40
N SER A 28 11.57 12.02 -38.44
CA SER A 28 11.84 13.22 -39.23
C SER A 28 10.55 14.04 -39.28
N ILE A 29 10.46 15.08 -38.45
CA ILE A 29 9.28 15.94 -38.32
C ILE A 29 9.69 17.42 -38.38
N PRO A 30 8.81 18.35 -38.82
CA PRO A 30 9.13 19.77 -38.92
C PRO A 30 9.50 20.39 -37.57
N ILE A 31 10.48 21.30 -37.56
CA ILE A 31 10.78 22.14 -36.38
C ILE A 31 9.74 23.27 -36.26
N LEU A 32 9.50 23.76 -35.04
CA LEU A 32 8.52 24.85 -34.81
C LEU A 32 8.98 26.19 -35.39
N GLY A 33 10.30 26.40 -35.48
CA GLY A 33 10.93 27.59 -36.04
C GLY A 33 10.85 28.82 -35.15
N GLU A 34 11.38 29.94 -35.65
CA GLU A 34 11.33 31.24 -34.98
C GLU A 34 9.92 31.84 -35.00
N PRO A 35 9.42 32.36 -33.86
CA PRO A 35 8.20 33.17 -33.83
C PRO A 35 8.44 34.55 -34.43
N GLU A 36 7.36 35.20 -34.83
CA GLU A 36 7.36 36.57 -35.34
C GLU A 36 7.57 37.60 -34.21
N GLU A 37 7.93 38.83 -34.58
CA GLU A 37 7.97 39.94 -33.61
C GLU A 37 6.54 40.35 -33.24
N PRO A 38 6.28 40.70 -31.97
CA PRO A 38 7.25 40.96 -30.89
C PRO A 38 7.56 39.75 -30.01
N LEU A 39 6.95 38.58 -30.26
CA LEU A 39 7.11 37.40 -29.40
C LEU A 39 8.56 36.92 -29.36
N LYS A 40 9.27 36.97 -30.49
CA LYS A 40 10.70 36.66 -30.55
C LYS A 40 11.51 37.48 -29.55
N SER A 41 11.43 38.81 -29.59
CA SER A 41 12.14 39.69 -28.64
C SER A 41 11.70 39.47 -27.19
N LEU A 42 10.41 39.24 -26.95
CA LEU A 42 9.88 38.99 -25.60
C LEU A 42 10.40 37.68 -24.98
N LEU A 43 10.76 36.68 -25.80
CA LEU A 43 11.29 35.40 -25.34
C LEU A 43 12.81 35.40 -25.07
N LEU A 44 13.54 36.47 -25.42
CA LEU A 44 14.98 36.56 -25.20
C LEU A 44 15.35 36.87 -23.74
N GLY A 45 14.53 37.65 -23.02
CA GLY A 45 14.77 38.04 -21.63
C GLY A 45 15.92 39.06 -21.45
N ASP A 46 16.33 39.72 -22.53
CA ASP A 46 17.47 40.65 -22.57
C ASP A 46 17.13 42.03 -21.98
N ASN A 47 15.87 42.45 -22.05
CA ASN A 47 15.40 43.76 -21.60
C ASN A 47 14.34 43.67 -20.47
N ASN A 48 13.94 44.80 -19.89
CA ASN A 48 13.00 44.82 -18.76
C ASN A 48 11.56 44.43 -19.14
N GLU A 49 11.12 44.70 -20.36
CA GLU A 49 9.81 44.29 -20.88
C GLU A 49 9.73 42.77 -21.02
N SER A 50 10.71 42.15 -21.70
CA SER A 50 10.81 40.70 -21.87
C SER A 50 10.92 39.94 -20.54
N ARG A 51 11.67 40.46 -19.55
CA ARG A 51 11.74 39.84 -18.21
C ARG A 51 10.40 39.85 -17.49
N ARG A 52 9.66 40.97 -17.54
CA ARG A 52 8.32 41.07 -16.95
C ARG A 52 7.31 40.15 -17.65
N PHE A 53 7.41 40.04 -18.98
CA PHE A 53 6.65 39.09 -19.77
C PHE A 53 6.93 37.63 -19.36
N LEU A 54 8.20 37.23 -19.31
CA LEU A 54 8.63 35.85 -19.01
C LEU A 54 8.24 35.39 -17.59
N ILE A 55 8.24 36.28 -16.60
CA ILE A 55 7.75 35.99 -15.24
C ILE A 55 6.26 35.60 -15.26
N LYS A 56 5.48 36.18 -16.18
CA LYS A 56 4.03 36.02 -16.27
C LYS A 56 3.59 35.26 -17.52
N ILE A 57 4.50 34.58 -18.22
CA ILE A 57 4.24 33.99 -19.55
C ILE A 57 3.06 33.01 -19.57
N ARG A 58 2.83 32.26 -18.48
CA ARG A 58 1.63 31.41 -18.34
C ARG A 58 0.34 32.21 -18.44
N LYS A 59 0.28 33.37 -17.77
CA LYS A 59 -0.87 34.29 -17.83
C LYS A 59 -1.05 34.88 -19.23
N TYR A 60 0.05 35.29 -19.86
CA TYR A 60 -0.01 35.77 -21.24
C TYR A 60 -0.52 34.68 -22.20
N ASN A 61 -0.08 33.42 -22.06
CA ASN A 61 -0.65 32.32 -22.84
C ASN A 61 -2.15 32.15 -22.55
N SER A 62 -2.58 32.24 -21.30
CA SER A 62 -3.99 32.19 -20.92
C SER A 62 -4.83 33.34 -21.49
N CYS A 63 -4.24 34.49 -21.79
CA CYS A 63 -4.94 35.55 -22.53
C CYS A 63 -5.31 35.12 -23.95
N PHE A 64 -4.53 34.22 -24.57
CA PHE A 64 -4.63 33.87 -25.99
C PHE A 64 -5.13 32.45 -26.26
N GLN A 65 -5.11 31.55 -25.28
CA GLN A 65 -5.59 30.18 -25.46
C GLN A 65 -7.04 30.16 -26.01
N MET A 66 -7.28 29.32 -27.01
CA MET A 66 -8.58 29.18 -27.67
C MET A 66 -9.46 28.16 -26.94
N THR A 67 -8.85 27.31 -26.13
CA THR A 67 -9.50 26.30 -25.30
C THR A 67 -9.41 26.67 -23.83
N SER A 68 -10.37 26.16 -23.05
CA SER A 68 -10.23 26.10 -21.59
C SER A 68 -9.28 24.98 -21.22
N PHE A 69 -8.38 25.26 -20.26
CA PHE A 69 -7.49 24.28 -19.66
C PHE A 69 -8.19 23.67 -18.44
N GLY A 70 -8.85 22.53 -18.64
CA GLY A 70 -9.53 21.81 -17.57
C GLY A 70 -8.55 20.94 -16.79
N VAL A 71 -8.42 21.21 -15.50
CA VAL A 71 -7.72 20.37 -14.52
C VAL A 71 -8.64 20.15 -13.33
N GLU A 72 -8.66 18.93 -12.80
CA GLU A 72 -9.45 18.63 -11.60
C GLU A 72 -8.97 19.41 -10.38
N ASN A 73 -7.64 19.58 -10.19
CA ASN A 73 -7.03 20.50 -9.22
C ASN A 73 -5.59 20.90 -9.65
N GLU A 74 -5.24 22.19 -9.64
CA GLU A 74 -3.84 22.66 -9.67
C GLU A 74 -3.32 22.77 -8.23
N VAL A 75 -2.20 22.09 -7.90
CA VAL A 75 -1.65 22.09 -6.55
C VAL A 75 -0.42 22.99 -6.48
N VAL A 76 -0.56 24.09 -5.73
CA VAL A 76 0.55 25.00 -5.41
C VAL A 76 1.03 24.69 -3.99
N MET A 77 2.27 24.24 -3.83
CA MET A 77 2.89 24.06 -2.51
C MET A 77 3.76 25.29 -2.15
N PRO A 78 3.39 26.12 -1.16
CA PRO A 78 4.18 27.27 -0.76
C PRO A 78 5.53 26.85 -0.13
N GLY A 79 6.62 27.53 -0.50
CA GLY A 79 7.90 27.51 0.24
C GLY A 79 8.98 26.51 -0.18
N PHE A 80 8.69 25.55 -1.08
CA PHE A 80 9.65 24.53 -1.54
C PHE A 80 9.47 24.20 -3.03
N SER A 81 10.11 24.98 -3.91
CA SER A 81 10.14 24.86 -5.39
C SER A 81 8.78 25.00 -6.10
N SER A 82 8.63 26.04 -6.92
CA SER A 82 7.42 26.40 -7.67
C SER A 82 7.21 25.56 -8.94
N THR A 83 7.38 24.25 -8.86
CA THR A 83 7.27 23.36 -10.02
C THR A 83 5.81 23.11 -10.39
N PHE A 84 5.43 23.32 -11.65
CA PHE A 84 4.08 23.03 -12.13
C PHE A 84 3.73 21.55 -11.89
N THR A 85 2.65 21.33 -11.15
CA THR A 85 2.16 20.01 -10.72
C THR A 85 0.65 19.99 -10.81
N ILE A 86 0.12 18.96 -11.46
CA ILE A 86 -1.32 18.74 -11.60
C ILE A 86 -1.75 17.54 -10.78
N GLN A 87 -3.04 17.46 -10.50
CA GLN A 87 -3.71 16.30 -9.95
C GLN A 87 -4.93 15.95 -10.80
N GLY A 88 -5.05 14.69 -11.22
CA GLY A 88 -6.20 14.20 -12.01
C GLY A 88 -5.99 14.29 -13.53
N GLN A 89 -7.09 14.29 -14.30
CA GLN A 89 -7.03 14.35 -15.77
C GLN A 89 -6.93 15.79 -16.28
N ILE A 90 -6.14 15.99 -17.35
CA ILE A 90 -6.17 17.20 -18.18
C ILE A 90 -7.14 16.98 -19.34
N TYR A 91 -7.99 17.97 -19.61
CA TYR A 91 -8.80 18.02 -20.82
C TYR A 91 -8.94 19.44 -21.32
N HIS A 92 -8.97 19.61 -22.64
CA HIS A 92 -9.23 20.89 -23.27
C HIS A 92 -10.67 20.92 -23.75
N ARG A 93 -11.40 22.00 -23.45
CA ARG A 93 -12.73 22.23 -24.01
C ARG A 93 -12.75 23.50 -24.84
N ILE A 94 -13.44 23.44 -25.96
CA ILE A 94 -13.66 24.56 -26.87
C ILE A 94 -15.15 24.91 -26.87
N GLY A 95 -15.46 26.20 -26.95
CA GLY A 95 -16.83 26.70 -27.04
C GLY A 95 -17.20 27.09 -28.46
N SER A 96 -18.42 27.56 -28.63
CA SER A 96 -18.92 28.18 -29.87
C SER A 96 -18.08 29.38 -30.30
N LEU A 97 -18.15 29.74 -31.58
CA LEU A 97 -17.40 30.85 -32.17
C LEU A 97 -17.87 32.22 -31.63
N LEU A 98 -19.17 32.35 -31.37
CA LEU A 98 -19.80 33.55 -30.81
C LEU A 98 -20.41 33.25 -29.43
N PRO A 99 -20.43 34.22 -28.51
CA PRO A 99 -21.10 34.05 -27.21
C PRO A 99 -22.62 33.92 -27.38
N THR A 100 -23.28 33.26 -26.44
CA THR A 100 -24.75 33.26 -26.34
C THR A 100 -25.27 34.59 -25.81
N ASN A 101 -26.56 34.87 -26.05
CA ASN A 101 -27.17 36.16 -25.73
C ASN A 101 -26.96 36.53 -24.25
N ASN A 102 -26.40 37.72 -24.00
CA ASN A 102 -26.03 38.27 -22.69
C ASN A 102 -24.80 37.65 -21.99
N GLU A 103 -24.06 36.74 -22.61
CA GLU A 103 -22.79 36.24 -22.08
C GLU A 103 -21.58 37.03 -22.60
N GLN A 104 -20.55 37.12 -21.76
CA GLN A 104 -19.29 37.79 -22.11
C GLN A 104 -18.36 36.84 -22.90
N PRO A 105 -17.70 37.30 -23.99
CA PRO A 105 -16.79 36.48 -24.78
C PRO A 105 -15.63 35.89 -23.96
N LYS A 106 -15.36 34.58 -24.15
CA LYS A 106 -14.26 33.85 -23.50
C LYS A 106 -13.45 33.01 -24.51
N PHE A 107 -12.17 32.81 -24.22
CA PHE A 107 -11.25 31.97 -25.02
C PHE A 107 -11.27 32.31 -26.52
N LEU A 108 -11.64 31.35 -27.38
CA LEU A 108 -11.74 31.53 -28.84
C LEU A 108 -12.66 32.69 -29.25
N GLN A 109 -13.76 32.92 -28.53
CA GLN A 109 -14.75 33.97 -28.87
C GLN A 109 -14.17 35.38 -28.84
N ILE A 110 -13.13 35.60 -28.01
CA ILE A 110 -12.53 36.94 -27.85
C ILE A 110 -11.87 37.40 -29.15
N TYR A 111 -11.45 36.49 -30.04
CA TYR A 111 -10.82 36.83 -31.32
C TYR A 111 -11.78 37.41 -32.37
N PHE A 112 -13.08 37.37 -32.13
CA PHE A 112 -14.09 37.74 -33.13
C PHE A 112 -15.12 38.75 -32.61
N MET A 113 -14.95 39.25 -31.37
CA MET A 113 -15.97 40.03 -30.67
C MET A 113 -15.44 41.40 -30.26
N GLY A 114 -15.99 42.45 -30.88
CA GLY A 114 -15.62 43.84 -30.63
C GLY A 114 -14.53 44.33 -31.58
N ASN A 115 -14.05 45.56 -31.36
CA ASN A 115 -12.86 46.06 -32.06
C ASN A 115 -11.58 45.60 -31.34
N GLU A 116 -10.41 45.82 -31.95
CA GLU A 116 -9.11 45.40 -31.40
C GLU A 116 -8.90 45.79 -29.92
N ASN A 117 -9.30 47.00 -29.53
CA ASN A 117 -9.17 47.48 -28.15
C ASN A 117 -10.13 46.75 -27.21
N ASP A 118 -11.35 46.45 -27.66
CA ASP A 118 -12.34 45.69 -26.88
C ASP A 118 -11.83 44.27 -26.59
N GLU A 119 -11.20 43.61 -27.57
CA GLU A 119 -10.59 42.28 -27.38
C GLU A 119 -9.48 42.32 -26.33
N VAL A 120 -8.58 43.30 -26.43
CA VAL A 120 -7.47 43.47 -25.47
C VAL A 120 -7.99 43.76 -24.07
N ASP A 121 -8.96 44.67 -23.95
CA ASP A 121 -9.59 44.99 -22.67
C ASP A 121 -10.27 43.76 -22.08
N ARG A 122 -10.94 42.95 -22.91
CA ARG A 122 -11.54 41.69 -22.48
C ARG A 122 -10.49 40.71 -21.95
N ARG A 123 -9.37 40.53 -22.66
CA ARG A 123 -8.27 39.65 -22.21
C ARG A 123 -7.69 40.12 -20.87
N CYS A 124 -7.48 41.42 -20.71
CA CYS A 124 -6.94 42.00 -19.48
C CYS A 124 -7.93 41.94 -18.30
N GLN A 125 -9.23 42.03 -18.57
CA GLN A 125 -10.29 41.82 -17.56
C GLN A 125 -10.35 40.36 -17.10
N ASN A 126 -10.31 39.42 -18.06
CA ASN A 126 -10.37 37.99 -17.77
C ASN A 126 -9.11 37.49 -17.04
N ILE A 127 -7.93 38.02 -17.39
CA ILE A 127 -6.64 37.61 -16.83
C ILE A 127 -5.94 38.80 -16.18
N GLN A 128 -6.05 38.91 -14.85
CA GLN A 128 -5.46 40.01 -14.10
C GLN A 128 -3.93 39.95 -14.02
N LEU A 129 -3.33 41.14 -13.84
CA LEU A 129 -1.88 41.39 -13.67
C LEU A 129 -1.03 41.26 -14.95
N VAL A 130 -1.63 41.36 -16.14
CA VAL A 130 -0.91 41.45 -17.43
C VAL A 130 -0.81 42.90 -17.92
N GLU A 131 0.20 43.20 -18.73
CA GLU A 131 0.41 44.54 -19.30
C GLU A 131 -0.35 44.69 -20.62
N LYS A 132 -1.28 45.66 -20.69
CA LYS A 132 -2.18 45.88 -21.83
C LYS A 132 -1.44 46.07 -23.16
N ASP A 133 -0.36 46.84 -23.15
CA ASP A 133 0.47 47.10 -24.34
C ASP A 133 1.10 45.82 -24.91
N ILE A 134 1.62 44.94 -24.04
CA ILE A 134 2.18 43.64 -24.46
C ILE A 134 1.08 42.73 -25.02
N VAL A 135 -0.12 42.73 -24.41
CA VAL A 135 -1.26 41.96 -24.91
C VAL A 135 -1.67 42.44 -26.30
N LEU A 136 -1.78 43.75 -26.51
CA LEU A 136 -2.11 44.34 -27.82
C LEU A 136 -1.09 43.96 -28.90
N LYS A 137 0.20 44.11 -28.59
CA LYS A 137 1.32 43.73 -29.45
C LYS A 137 1.28 42.26 -29.89
N ILE A 138 1.05 41.34 -28.94
CA ILE A 138 0.96 39.90 -29.25
C ILE A 138 -0.32 39.57 -30.01
N GLN A 139 -1.45 40.23 -29.68
CA GLN A 139 -2.72 40.03 -30.37
C GLN A 139 -2.60 40.35 -31.87
N ARG A 140 -1.98 41.48 -32.22
CA ARG A 140 -1.72 41.87 -33.62
C ARG A 140 -0.91 40.82 -34.35
N MET A 141 0.19 40.36 -33.76
CA MET A 141 1.03 39.31 -34.33
C MET A 141 0.26 38.00 -34.54
N LEU A 142 -0.57 37.59 -33.58
CA LEU A 142 -1.38 36.38 -33.71
C LEU A 142 -2.44 36.50 -34.81
N HIS A 143 -3.16 37.63 -34.90
CA HIS A 143 -4.12 37.86 -35.99
C HIS A 143 -3.45 37.86 -37.36
N GLU A 144 -2.23 38.39 -37.49
CA GLU A 144 -1.53 38.43 -38.76
C GLU A 144 -0.98 37.06 -39.20
N HIS A 145 -0.40 36.29 -38.27
CA HIS A 145 0.42 35.12 -38.60
C HIS A 145 -0.18 33.77 -38.19
N ASN A 146 -1.17 33.74 -37.29
CA ASN A 146 -1.73 32.48 -36.82
C ASN A 146 -2.79 31.93 -37.79
N ARG A 147 -2.46 30.82 -38.45
CA ARG A 147 -3.32 30.21 -39.48
C ARG A 147 -4.68 29.75 -38.93
N LEU A 148 -4.75 29.32 -37.67
CA LEU A 148 -6.01 28.86 -37.07
C LEU A 148 -6.95 30.03 -36.84
N ILE A 149 -6.45 31.17 -36.35
CA ILE A 149 -7.25 32.40 -36.20
C ILE A 149 -7.82 32.80 -37.55
N ASN A 150 -6.99 32.89 -38.58
CA ASN A 150 -7.44 33.25 -39.93
C ASN A 150 -8.47 32.26 -40.51
N THR A 151 -8.29 30.96 -40.24
CA THR A 151 -9.25 29.92 -40.64
C THR A 151 -10.60 30.12 -39.94
N PHE A 152 -10.59 30.38 -38.63
CA PHE A 152 -11.81 30.62 -37.86
C PHE A 152 -12.51 31.93 -38.25
N THR A 153 -11.76 33.02 -38.48
CA THR A 153 -12.30 34.29 -38.97
C THR A 153 -12.99 34.11 -40.32
N THR A 154 -12.29 33.48 -41.28
CA THR A 154 -12.83 33.22 -42.62
C THR A 154 -14.07 32.34 -42.56
N ALA A 155 -14.07 31.33 -41.68
CA ALA A 155 -15.22 30.46 -41.49
C ALA A 155 -16.42 31.22 -40.92
N LEU A 156 -16.20 32.06 -39.91
CA LEU A 156 -17.25 32.86 -39.28
C LEU A 156 -17.88 33.86 -40.26
N GLU A 157 -17.06 34.53 -41.09
CA GLU A 157 -17.54 35.46 -42.12
C GLU A 157 -18.39 34.78 -43.20
N ARG A 158 -18.16 33.48 -43.45
CA ARG A 158 -18.85 32.70 -44.47
C ARG A 158 -20.07 31.93 -43.94
N MET A 159 -20.35 31.95 -42.64
CA MET A 159 -21.47 31.23 -42.05
C MET A 159 -22.82 31.89 -42.42
N PRO A 160 -23.75 31.16 -43.07
CA PRO A 160 -25.05 31.72 -43.48
C PRO A 160 -26.03 31.96 -42.33
N GLY A 161 -25.81 31.35 -41.16
CA GLY A 161 -26.69 31.45 -40.00
C GLY A 161 -26.25 30.52 -38.87
N ASP A 162 -26.95 30.60 -37.73
CA ASP A 162 -26.57 29.89 -36.49
C ASP A 162 -26.69 28.35 -36.58
N ASP A 163 -27.45 27.83 -37.56
CA ASP A 163 -27.68 26.40 -37.78
C ASP A 163 -26.47 25.68 -38.42
N TYR A 164 -25.47 26.43 -38.88
CA TYR A 164 -24.28 25.87 -39.54
C TYR A 164 -23.17 25.58 -38.54
N LYS A 165 -22.48 24.45 -38.75
CA LYS A 165 -21.37 24.00 -37.90
C LYS A 165 -20.07 24.02 -38.69
N LEU A 166 -19.01 24.52 -38.06
CA LEU A 166 -17.64 24.41 -38.55
C LEU A 166 -17.04 23.10 -38.06
N VAL A 167 -16.63 22.25 -38.99
CA VAL A 167 -16.01 20.96 -38.68
C VAL A 167 -14.56 21.00 -39.13
N ILE A 168 -13.63 20.89 -38.20
CA ILE A 168 -12.21 20.70 -38.52
C ILE A 168 -11.93 19.20 -38.49
N HIS A 169 -11.61 18.66 -39.66
CA HIS A 169 -11.25 17.27 -39.80
C HIS A 169 -9.79 17.02 -39.40
N PRO A 170 -9.52 15.90 -38.71
CA PRO A 170 -8.17 15.54 -38.31
C PRO A 170 -7.28 15.19 -39.53
N ASP A 171 -7.86 14.59 -40.57
CA ASP A 171 -7.14 14.02 -41.71
C ASP A 171 -7.32 14.93 -42.94
N ARG A 172 -6.23 15.21 -43.69
CA ARG A 172 -6.29 16.10 -44.87
C ARG A 172 -6.90 15.43 -46.12
N THR A 173 -7.07 14.11 -46.10
CA THR A 173 -7.62 13.28 -47.18
C THR A 173 -8.41 12.11 -46.59
N PRO A 174 -9.66 11.87 -47.00
CA PRO A 174 -10.42 10.70 -46.59
C PRO A 174 -9.73 9.38 -46.97
N SER A 175 -9.83 8.39 -46.09
CA SER A 175 -9.29 7.03 -46.32
C SER A 175 -9.90 6.40 -47.58
N GLY A 176 -9.08 6.16 -48.61
CA GLY A 176 -9.46 5.44 -49.84
C GLY A 176 -9.40 6.25 -51.13
N GLU A 177 -9.11 7.55 -51.07
CA GLU A 177 -9.05 8.41 -52.26
C GLU A 177 -7.61 8.75 -52.72
N HIS A 178 -7.44 8.92 -54.03
CA HIS A 178 -6.14 9.06 -54.69
C HIS A 178 -5.53 10.44 -54.44
N GLU A 179 -4.24 10.48 -54.05
CA GLU A 179 -3.44 11.68 -53.69
C GLU A 179 -3.32 12.75 -54.81
N ARG A 180 -3.83 12.45 -56.02
CA ARG A 180 -3.83 13.36 -57.19
C ARG A 180 -5.22 13.88 -57.57
N ARG A 181 -6.28 13.43 -56.89
CA ARG A 181 -7.65 13.93 -57.08
C ARG A 181 -7.93 15.17 -56.22
N TYR A 182 -7.20 15.30 -55.11
CA TYR A 182 -7.13 16.51 -54.27
C TYR A 182 -5.69 17.04 -54.32
N ASN A 183 -5.44 18.09 -55.10
CA ASN A 183 -4.16 18.78 -55.07
C ASN A 183 -3.90 19.34 -53.66
N ALA A 184 -2.64 19.37 -53.21
CA ALA A 184 -2.25 19.95 -51.93
C ALA A 184 -2.85 21.37 -51.75
N PRO A 185 -3.76 21.59 -50.77
CA PRO A 185 -4.61 22.78 -50.77
C PRO A 185 -3.89 24.04 -50.28
N LEU A 186 -4.12 25.15 -50.98
CA LEU A 186 -3.71 26.50 -50.60
C LEU A 186 -4.67 27.03 -49.51
N ILE A 187 -4.27 26.88 -48.25
CA ILE A 187 -4.62 27.71 -47.08
C ILE A 187 -6.09 27.69 -46.56
N ASN A 188 -7.12 27.35 -47.35
CA ASN A 188 -8.53 27.61 -46.98
C ASN A 188 -9.48 26.40 -46.78
N GLU A 189 -9.02 25.15 -46.80
CA GLU A 189 -9.93 23.97 -46.79
C GLU A 189 -9.79 23.05 -45.56
N VAL A 190 -9.13 23.49 -44.48
CA VAL A 190 -8.95 22.66 -43.27
C VAL A 190 -10.26 22.47 -42.50
N ALA A 191 -11.26 23.31 -42.76
CA ALA A 191 -12.54 23.30 -42.08
C ALA A 191 -13.69 23.23 -43.11
N ALA A 192 -14.63 22.30 -42.91
CA ALA A 192 -15.83 22.13 -43.71
C ALA A 192 -17.04 22.73 -42.97
N MET A 193 -17.96 23.34 -43.71
CA MET A 193 -19.20 23.87 -43.17
C MET A 193 -20.33 22.89 -43.52
N VAL A 194 -20.95 22.28 -42.51
CA VAL A 194 -21.91 21.17 -42.69
C VAL A 194 -23.23 21.49 -42.00
N CYS A 195 -24.34 21.14 -42.64
CA CYS A 195 -25.69 21.13 -42.08
C CYS A 195 -26.15 19.66 -41.92
N GLY A 196 -26.27 19.17 -40.67
CA GLY A 196 -26.62 17.76 -40.37
C GLY A 196 -25.91 17.15 -39.14
N GLU A 197 -26.07 15.84 -38.92
CA GLU A 197 -25.58 15.11 -37.71
C GLU A 197 -24.39 14.15 -37.90
N GLN A 198 -23.86 13.97 -39.12
CA GLN A 198 -22.75 13.02 -39.32
C GLN A 198 -21.39 13.68 -39.07
N PHE A 199 -20.77 13.38 -37.92
CA PHE A 199 -19.42 13.82 -37.54
C PHE A 199 -18.56 12.61 -37.15
N ALA A 200 -17.25 12.67 -37.42
CA ALA A 200 -16.32 11.67 -36.93
C ALA A 200 -15.96 11.95 -35.46
N SER A 201 -15.66 10.90 -34.69
CA SER A 201 -15.33 10.99 -33.25
C SER A 201 -14.08 11.83 -32.91
N ARG A 202 -13.28 12.18 -33.92
CA ARG A 202 -12.06 12.98 -33.80
C ARG A 202 -12.21 14.42 -34.33
N ASP A 203 -13.36 14.78 -34.90
CA ASP A 203 -13.56 16.11 -35.44
C ASP A 203 -13.63 17.15 -34.32
N ILE A 204 -13.15 18.36 -34.59
CA ILE A 204 -13.48 19.53 -33.76
C ILE A 204 -14.70 20.19 -34.41
N VAL A 205 -15.83 20.14 -33.73
CA VAL A 205 -17.09 20.72 -34.20
C VAL A 205 -17.36 22.00 -33.40
N LEU A 206 -17.44 23.12 -34.10
CA LEU A 206 -17.76 24.43 -33.53
C LEU A 206 -19.07 24.95 -34.11
N HIS A 207 -19.96 25.34 -33.21
CA HIS A 207 -21.21 26.01 -33.57
C HIS A 207 -21.00 27.52 -33.64
N ALA A 208 -21.79 28.21 -34.46
CA ALA A 208 -21.81 29.68 -34.48
C ALA A 208 -22.17 30.23 -33.09
N ARG A 209 -23.32 29.82 -32.53
CA ARG A 209 -23.73 30.08 -31.14
C ARG A 209 -24.26 28.80 -30.51
N ASP A 210 -23.69 28.43 -29.37
CA ASP A 210 -24.15 27.30 -28.55
C ASP A 210 -23.61 27.45 -27.13
N ASN A 211 -24.37 26.96 -26.14
CA ASN A 211 -23.98 26.85 -24.74
C ASN A 211 -23.19 25.57 -24.43
N THR A 212 -22.99 24.67 -25.40
CA THR A 212 -22.20 23.45 -25.17
C THR A 212 -20.70 23.68 -25.30
N LEU A 213 -19.94 23.13 -24.35
CA LEU A 213 -18.48 23.04 -24.42
C LEU A 213 -18.10 21.64 -24.92
N THR A 214 -17.41 21.57 -26.05
CA THR A 214 -16.97 20.31 -26.65
C THR A 214 -15.54 20.00 -26.27
N ARG A 215 -15.23 18.73 -25.96
CA ARG A 215 -13.87 18.30 -25.63
C ARG A 215 -13.05 18.23 -26.92
N VAL A 216 -11.90 18.90 -26.95
CA VAL A 216 -10.96 18.74 -28.06
C VAL A 216 -10.26 17.39 -27.92
N PRO A 217 -10.31 16.51 -28.95
CA PRO A 217 -9.61 15.23 -28.90
C PRO A 217 -8.10 15.44 -28.78
N ASP A 218 -7.46 14.80 -27.79
CA ASP A 218 -6.00 14.82 -27.57
C ASP A 218 -5.19 14.24 -28.75
N THR A 219 -5.84 13.47 -29.63
CA THR A 219 -5.27 12.94 -30.88
C THR A 219 -5.46 13.85 -32.09
N HIS A 220 -6.05 15.03 -31.91
CA HIS A 220 -6.24 16.01 -32.98
C HIS A 220 -4.94 16.80 -33.21
N LYS A 221 -4.57 17.02 -34.47
CA LYS A 221 -3.33 17.72 -34.87
C LYS A 221 -3.22 19.15 -34.35
N PHE A 222 -4.35 19.81 -34.04
CA PHE A 222 -4.36 21.17 -33.47
C PHE A 222 -4.58 21.23 -31.96
N TYR A 223 -4.63 20.09 -31.26
CA TYR A 223 -4.83 20.04 -29.81
C TYR A 223 -3.82 20.94 -29.07
N ASP A 224 -2.55 20.85 -29.46
CA ASP A 224 -1.45 21.58 -28.82
C ASP A 224 -1.53 23.09 -29.16
N ALA A 225 -1.79 23.44 -30.43
CA ALA A 225 -1.82 24.82 -30.89
C ALA A 225 -2.99 25.65 -30.36
N LEU A 226 -4.15 25.01 -30.16
CA LEU A 226 -5.33 25.66 -29.56
C LEU A 226 -5.10 26.05 -28.10
N GLN A 227 -4.29 25.27 -27.37
CA GLN A 227 -4.02 25.50 -25.95
C GLN A 227 -2.76 26.36 -25.71
N TYR A 228 -1.73 26.22 -26.56
CA TYR A 228 -0.44 26.91 -26.41
C TYR A 228 -0.11 27.80 -27.62
N PRO A 229 -0.92 28.84 -27.90
CA PRO A 229 -0.71 29.73 -29.04
C PRO A 229 0.61 30.50 -28.97
N LEU A 230 1.25 30.64 -27.80
CA LEU A 230 2.59 31.24 -27.72
C LEU A 230 3.73 30.26 -28.10
N ILE A 231 3.52 28.95 -27.97
CA ILE A 231 4.49 27.92 -28.43
C ILE A 231 4.25 27.62 -29.91
N PHE A 232 2.99 27.63 -30.35
CA PHE A 232 2.56 27.38 -31.73
C PHE A 232 2.02 28.69 -32.34
N SER A 233 2.85 29.73 -32.39
CA SER A 233 2.45 31.10 -32.79
C SER A 233 1.82 31.20 -34.17
N LYS A 234 2.18 30.30 -35.10
CA LYS A 234 1.68 30.27 -36.47
C LYS A 234 0.51 29.31 -36.65
N GLY A 235 0.03 28.68 -35.58
CA GLY A 235 -0.97 27.61 -35.64
C GLY A 235 -0.42 26.31 -36.21
N GLN A 236 0.85 25.98 -35.92
CA GLN A 236 1.49 24.75 -36.41
C GLN A 236 0.82 23.48 -35.88
N GLU A 237 0.92 22.39 -36.64
CA GLU A 237 0.40 21.08 -36.23
C GLU A 237 1.26 20.46 -35.10
N GLY A 238 0.60 19.93 -34.08
CA GLY A 238 1.18 19.07 -33.05
C GLY A 238 1.03 17.58 -33.39
N TYR A 239 1.19 16.72 -32.38
CA TYR A 239 1.16 15.27 -32.59
C TYR A 239 -0.22 14.74 -33.06
N HIS A 240 -0.21 13.86 -34.05
CA HIS A 240 -1.31 12.97 -34.44
C HIS A 240 -0.79 11.61 -34.90
N PHE A 241 -1.62 10.57 -34.86
CA PHE A 241 -1.20 9.17 -35.09
C PHE A 241 -0.91 8.78 -36.55
N GLN A 242 -1.03 9.70 -37.51
CA GLN A 242 -0.75 9.39 -38.92
C GLN A 242 0.67 9.79 -39.35
N ILE A 243 1.47 10.35 -38.43
CA ILE A 243 2.87 10.69 -38.72
C ILE A 243 3.67 9.40 -38.96
N PRO A 244 4.23 9.18 -40.17
CA PRO A 244 4.98 7.97 -40.49
C PRO A 244 6.41 8.03 -39.91
N GLN A 245 6.95 6.88 -39.53
CA GLN A 245 8.41 6.76 -39.38
C GLN A 245 9.05 6.75 -40.76
N VAL A 246 10.29 7.22 -40.85
CA VAL A 246 11.08 7.18 -42.08
C VAL A 246 12.23 6.18 -41.97
N ASP A 247 12.69 5.66 -43.10
CA ASP A 247 13.92 4.92 -43.17
C ASP A 247 15.12 5.90 -43.03
N PRO A 248 16.03 5.69 -42.07
CA PRO A 248 17.14 6.63 -41.82
C PRO A 248 18.15 6.78 -42.97
N VAL A 249 18.15 5.85 -43.93
CA VAL A 249 19.07 5.83 -45.07
C VAL A 249 18.40 6.41 -46.31
N THR A 250 17.16 5.97 -46.60
CA THR A 250 16.44 6.39 -47.83
C THR A 250 15.56 7.61 -47.64
N GLY A 251 15.20 7.97 -46.40
CA GLY A 251 14.27 9.05 -46.07
C GLY A 251 12.81 8.76 -46.41
N LEU A 252 12.51 7.57 -46.95
CA LEU A 252 11.15 7.18 -47.35
C LEU A 252 10.31 6.72 -46.15
N PRO A 253 8.99 6.95 -46.15
CA PRO A 253 8.08 6.43 -45.12
C PRO A 253 8.14 4.90 -45.00
N LEU A 254 8.30 4.40 -43.77
CA LEU A 254 8.27 2.97 -43.46
C LEU A 254 6.82 2.45 -43.46
N PRO A 255 6.50 1.38 -44.21
CA PRO A 255 5.16 0.80 -44.23
C PRO A 255 4.71 0.36 -42.83
N ASN A 256 3.49 0.74 -42.44
CA ASN A 256 2.87 0.35 -41.16
C ASN A 256 3.66 0.73 -39.89
N LYS A 257 4.60 1.68 -39.98
CA LYS A 257 5.35 2.21 -38.82
C LYS A 257 5.06 3.69 -38.65
N LYS A 258 4.59 4.05 -37.46
CA LYS A 258 4.17 5.41 -37.09
C LYS A 258 5.06 5.96 -35.98
N VAL A 259 5.27 7.27 -35.99
CA VAL A 259 5.96 7.97 -34.90
C VAL A 259 5.07 7.88 -33.66
N SER A 260 5.66 7.52 -32.51
CA SER A 260 4.91 7.49 -31.26
C SER A 260 4.77 8.90 -30.67
N CYS A 261 3.71 9.14 -29.91
CA CYS A 261 3.48 10.41 -29.19
C CYS A 261 4.69 10.84 -28.35
N MET A 262 5.31 9.87 -27.67
CA MET A 262 6.52 10.09 -26.89
C MET A 262 7.72 10.50 -27.77
N ASP A 263 7.96 9.81 -28.90
CA ASP A 263 9.05 10.15 -29.81
C ASP A 263 8.88 11.55 -30.43
N PHE A 264 7.63 11.95 -30.73
CA PHE A 264 7.31 13.27 -31.27
C PHE A 264 7.74 14.39 -30.31
N TYR A 265 7.33 14.30 -29.04
CA TYR A 265 7.70 15.31 -28.05
C TYR A 265 9.17 15.22 -27.64
N ALA A 266 9.75 14.02 -27.57
CA ALA A 266 11.19 13.84 -27.37
C ALA A 266 11.99 14.58 -28.45
N PHE A 267 11.57 14.53 -29.72
CA PHE A 267 12.23 15.26 -30.80
C PHE A 267 12.19 16.79 -30.62
N HIS A 268 11.05 17.35 -30.17
CA HIS A 268 10.89 18.80 -29.99
C HIS A 268 11.57 19.35 -28.73
N ILE A 269 11.73 18.53 -27.68
CA ILE A 269 12.47 18.89 -26.46
C ILE A 269 13.97 19.06 -26.74
N MET A 270 14.51 18.36 -27.74
CA MET A 270 15.93 18.41 -28.06
C MET A 270 16.32 19.72 -28.74
N ILE A 271 17.38 20.36 -28.23
CA ILE A 271 17.97 21.56 -28.83
C ILE A 271 18.82 21.17 -30.05
N ARG A 272 18.74 21.94 -31.12
CA ARG A 272 19.58 21.83 -32.32
C ARG A 272 20.43 23.09 -32.47
N GLU A 273 21.57 22.94 -33.12
CA GLU A 273 22.41 24.10 -33.45
C GLU A 273 21.66 25.00 -34.45
N ASN A 274 21.70 26.32 -34.23
CA ASN A 274 21.00 27.33 -35.05
C ASN A 274 19.46 27.28 -35.02
N ASP A 275 18.85 26.49 -34.12
CA ASP A 275 17.40 26.46 -33.92
C ASP A 275 16.97 27.39 -32.78
N PHE A 276 15.97 28.23 -33.04
CA PHE A 276 15.27 28.96 -31.99
C PHE A 276 14.27 28.03 -31.32
N ASN A 277 14.77 27.18 -30.42
CA ASN A 277 13.91 26.24 -29.72
C ASN A 277 12.95 27.00 -28.77
N ILE A 278 11.75 27.29 -29.28
CA ILE A 278 10.74 28.13 -28.61
C ILE A 278 10.33 27.53 -27.26
N ILE A 279 10.18 26.21 -27.19
CA ILE A 279 9.79 25.49 -25.96
C ILE A 279 10.79 25.78 -24.84
N SER A 280 12.09 25.64 -25.11
CA SER A 280 13.14 25.90 -24.10
C SER A 280 13.19 27.36 -23.60
N ARG A 281 12.66 28.31 -24.38
CA ARG A 281 12.61 29.75 -24.05
C ARG A 281 11.33 30.14 -23.31
N CYS A 282 10.28 29.33 -23.39
CA CYS A 282 8.99 29.57 -22.74
C CYS A 282 8.98 29.33 -21.21
N ARG A 283 10.09 28.90 -20.59
CA ARG A 283 10.28 28.78 -19.13
C ARG A 283 9.11 28.05 -18.43
N GLN A 284 8.39 28.73 -17.54
CA GLN A 284 7.26 28.14 -16.79
C GLN A 284 6.11 27.67 -17.69
N LEU A 285 5.92 28.27 -18.87
CA LEU A 285 4.95 27.76 -19.84
C LEU A 285 5.41 26.41 -20.44
N ALA A 286 6.72 26.22 -20.64
CA ALA A 286 7.28 24.94 -21.07
C ALA A 286 7.04 23.85 -20.01
N ASN A 287 7.16 24.18 -18.73
CA ASN A 287 6.83 23.26 -17.64
C ASN A 287 5.37 22.79 -17.68
N GLN A 288 4.43 23.71 -17.93
CA GLN A 288 3.01 23.38 -18.11
C GLN A 288 2.81 22.49 -19.36
N PHE A 289 3.44 22.86 -20.47
CA PHE A 289 3.42 22.09 -21.71
C PHE A 289 3.93 20.66 -21.51
N TYR A 290 5.08 20.45 -20.86
CA TYR A 290 5.63 19.10 -20.65
C TYR A 290 4.69 18.19 -19.87
N VAL A 291 4.05 18.71 -18.81
CA VAL A 291 3.10 17.94 -18.01
C VAL A 291 1.90 17.52 -18.86
N ASP A 292 1.32 18.46 -19.60
CA ASP A 292 0.19 18.21 -20.48
C ASP A 292 0.53 17.18 -21.58
N MET A 293 1.68 17.35 -22.26
CA MET A 293 2.11 16.42 -23.29
C MET A 293 2.40 15.01 -22.74
N TYR A 294 2.93 14.90 -21.52
CA TYR A 294 3.08 13.59 -20.88
C TYR A 294 1.74 12.94 -20.53
N VAL A 295 0.76 13.71 -20.02
CA VAL A 295 -0.59 13.22 -19.77
C VAL A 295 -1.27 12.77 -21.07
N LYS A 296 -1.03 13.48 -22.19
CA LYS A 296 -1.46 13.07 -23.53
C LYS A 296 -0.84 11.73 -23.95
N VAL A 297 0.48 11.55 -23.78
CA VAL A 297 1.16 10.26 -24.03
C VAL A 297 0.57 9.14 -23.18
N GLU A 298 0.30 9.40 -21.91
CA GLU A 298 -0.26 8.42 -20.99
C GLU A 298 -1.71 8.05 -21.35
N SER A 299 -2.52 9.06 -21.68
CA SER A 299 -3.92 8.91 -22.10
C SER A 299 -4.03 8.09 -23.38
N GLU A 300 -3.14 8.28 -24.35
CA GLU A 300 -3.09 7.45 -25.57
C GLU A 300 -2.81 5.97 -25.24
N ARG A 301 -1.82 5.71 -24.36
CA ARG A 301 -1.48 4.33 -23.95
C ARG A 301 -2.61 3.66 -23.18
N LEU A 302 -3.25 4.40 -22.27
CA LEU A 302 -4.40 3.91 -21.51
C LEU A 302 -5.60 3.68 -22.43
N ARG A 303 -5.87 4.58 -23.38
CA ARG A 303 -6.92 4.40 -24.39
C ARG A 303 -6.65 3.17 -25.25
N TYR A 304 -5.41 2.93 -25.68
CA TYR A 304 -5.05 1.71 -26.38
C TYR A 304 -5.39 0.47 -25.53
N ILE A 305 -5.02 0.47 -24.25
CA ILE A 305 -5.32 -0.63 -23.33
C ILE A 305 -6.83 -0.82 -23.19
N THR A 306 -7.61 0.25 -23.02
CA THR A 306 -9.08 0.22 -22.90
C THR A 306 -9.74 -0.30 -24.17
N LEU A 307 -9.36 0.21 -25.34
CA LEU A 307 -9.94 -0.17 -26.63
C LEU A 307 -9.52 -1.57 -27.11
N ASN A 308 -8.43 -2.12 -26.56
CA ASN A 308 -7.94 -3.45 -26.91
C ASN A 308 -8.12 -4.45 -25.77
N GLN A 309 -9.01 -4.19 -24.80
CA GLN A 309 -9.31 -5.15 -23.72
C GLN A 309 -9.83 -6.49 -24.24
N THR A 310 -10.56 -6.48 -25.36
CA THR A 310 -11.00 -7.71 -26.06
C THR A 310 -9.82 -8.55 -26.56
N LYS A 311 -8.64 -7.95 -26.80
CA LYS A 311 -7.38 -8.64 -27.14
C LYS A 311 -6.56 -9.09 -25.93
N LEU A 312 -6.94 -8.64 -24.74
CA LEU A 312 -6.24 -8.89 -23.47
C LEU A 312 -7.02 -9.86 -22.57
N ARG A 313 -8.10 -10.46 -23.08
CA ARG A 313 -8.82 -11.55 -22.42
C ARG A 313 -7.85 -12.70 -22.18
N ALA A 314 -7.87 -13.23 -20.97
CA ALA A 314 -7.07 -14.37 -20.58
C ALA A 314 -7.94 -15.33 -19.78
N GLU A 315 -7.83 -16.62 -20.12
CA GLU A 315 -8.46 -17.72 -19.39
C GLU A 315 -7.49 -18.91 -19.35
N ASN A 316 -7.72 -19.87 -18.45
CA ASN A 316 -6.99 -21.14 -18.48
C ASN A 316 -7.42 -21.97 -19.68
N TYR A 317 -6.48 -22.64 -20.36
CA TYR A 317 -6.75 -23.45 -21.54
C TYR A 317 -7.84 -24.51 -21.29
N ILE A 318 -7.80 -25.19 -20.14
CA ILE A 318 -8.79 -26.21 -19.78
C ILE A 318 -10.22 -25.63 -19.66
N HIS A 319 -10.38 -24.47 -19.00
CA HIS A 319 -11.68 -23.81 -18.89
C HIS A 319 -12.20 -23.32 -20.25
N LEU A 320 -11.29 -22.92 -21.15
CA LEU A 320 -11.64 -22.55 -22.51
C LEU A 320 -12.15 -23.76 -23.31
N GLN A 321 -11.55 -24.93 -23.14
CA GLN A 321 -12.01 -26.18 -23.77
C GLN A 321 -13.34 -26.65 -23.20
N ASP A 322 -13.50 -26.65 -21.87
CA ASP A 322 -14.73 -27.07 -21.18
C ASP A 322 -15.91 -26.18 -21.55
N ALA A 323 -15.71 -24.86 -21.67
CA ALA A 323 -16.77 -23.94 -22.05
C ALA A 323 -17.27 -24.20 -23.48
N VAL A 324 -16.38 -24.55 -24.41
CA VAL A 324 -16.75 -24.87 -25.81
C VAL A 324 -17.37 -26.26 -25.94
N ALA A 325 -16.94 -27.22 -25.13
CA ALA A 325 -17.51 -28.56 -25.11
C ALA A 325 -18.96 -28.57 -24.58
N ASN A 326 -19.30 -27.65 -23.69
CA ASN A 326 -20.62 -27.56 -23.06
C ASN A 326 -21.62 -26.64 -23.78
N ASP A 327 -21.15 -25.76 -24.67
CA ASP A 327 -22.03 -24.88 -25.46
C ASP A 327 -21.47 -24.63 -26.88
N ALA A 328 -22.13 -25.22 -27.86
CA ALA A 328 -21.74 -25.14 -29.28
C ALA A 328 -21.98 -23.76 -29.93
N ASN A 329 -22.74 -22.87 -29.28
CA ASN A 329 -23.08 -21.52 -29.77
C ASN A 329 -22.44 -20.40 -28.92
N LEU A 330 -21.43 -20.75 -28.13
CA LEU A 330 -20.85 -19.86 -27.16
C LEU A 330 -20.13 -18.65 -27.79
N ASN A 331 -20.50 -17.44 -27.37
CA ASN A 331 -19.87 -16.20 -27.80
C ASN A 331 -18.54 -15.99 -27.04
N PRO A 332 -17.38 -15.89 -27.72
CA PRO A 332 -16.08 -15.63 -27.08
C PRO A 332 -16.06 -14.35 -26.23
N ASN A 333 -16.99 -13.42 -26.49
CA ASN A 333 -17.11 -12.19 -25.72
C ASN A 333 -17.71 -12.36 -24.32
N ASP A 334 -18.27 -13.52 -24.01
CA ASP A 334 -18.84 -13.83 -22.69
C ASP A 334 -17.86 -14.61 -21.79
N ILE A 335 -16.67 -14.98 -22.31
CA ILE A 335 -15.60 -15.70 -21.58
C ILE A 335 -14.40 -14.79 -21.27
N GLY A 336 -13.86 -14.92 -20.05
CA GLY A 336 -12.63 -14.28 -19.58
C GLY A 336 -12.84 -13.04 -18.71
N ARG A 337 -11.85 -12.70 -17.88
CA ARG A 337 -11.90 -11.52 -16.99
C ARG A 337 -11.68 -10.20 -17.77
N MET A 338 -12.48 -9.18 -17.47
CA MET A 338 -12.44 -7.86 -18.11
C MET A 338 -11.67 -6.79 -17.30
N ILE A 339 -10.90 -5.95 -18.03
CA ILE A 339 -10.25 -4.66 -17.66
C ILE A 339 -9.20 -4.72 -16.55
N ILE A 340 -7.97 -5.08 -16.94
CA ILE A 340 -6.80 -5.10 -16.06
C ILE A 340 -5.59 -4.39 -16.70
N LEU A 341 -4.88 -3.52 -15.96
CA LEU A 341 -3.63 -2.87 -16.42
C LEU A 341 -2.46 -3.86 -16.47
N PRO A 342 -1.89 -4.20 -17.64
CA PRO A 342 -0.84 -5.21 -17.71
C PRO A 342 0.43 -4.82 -16.95
N SER A 343 1.27 -5.81 -16.58
CA SER A 343 2.60 -5.53 -16.00
C SER A 343 3.54 -4.81 -16.96
N SER A 344 3.25 -4.80 -18.27
CA SER A 344 3.99 -3.99 -19.24
C SER A 344 3.75 -2.48 -19.09
N PHE A 345 2.71 -2.07 -18.35
CA PHE A 345 2.45 -0.68 -18.05
C PHE A 345 3.21 -0.26 -16.78
N VAL A 346 4.22 0.59 -16.94
CA VAL A 346 5.07 1.05 -15.83
C VAL A 346 4.22 1.69 -14.72
N ASN A 347 4.45 1.29 -13.48
CA ASN A 347 3.69 1.65 -12.27
C ASN A 347 2.26 1.09 -12.19
N SER A 348 1.86 0.12 -13.03
CA SER A 348 0.63 -0.65 -12.76
C SER A 348 0.79 -1.50 -11.49
N PRO A 349 -0.31 -1.89 -10.82
CA PRO A 349 -0.24 -2.75 -9.63
C PRO A 349 0.59 -4.03 -9.87
N ARG A 350 0.41 -4.66 -11.04
CA ARG A 350 1.17 -5.83 -11.46
C ARG A 350 2.64 -5.54 -11.74
N TYR A 351 2.97 -4.41 -12.37
CA TYR A 351 4.37 -4.03 -12.60
C TYR A 351 5.13 -3.84 -11.27
N LEU A 352 4.51 -3.14 -10.32
CA LEU A 352 5.11 -2.90 -8.99
C LEU A 352 5.24 -4.20 -8.19
N HIS A 353 4.22 -5.06 -8.28
CA HIS A 353 4.25 -6.39 -7.69
C HIS A 353 5.37 -7.27 -8.27
N GLU A 354 5.53 -7.32 -9.61
CA GLU A 354 6.61 -8.07 -10.25
C GLU A 354 8.00 -7.56 -9.83
N TYR A 355 8.20 -6.23 -9.78
CA TYR A 355 9.46 -5.65 -9.31
C TYR A 355 9.78 -5.98 -7.85
N THR A 356 8.75 -6.01 -7.00
CA THR A 356 8.87 -6.44 -5.60
C THR A 356 9.28 -7.92 -5.51
N GLN A 357 8.65 -8.80 -6.28
CA GLN A 357 8.98 -10.22 -6.34
C GLN A 357 10.40 -10.48 -6.91
N ASP A 358 10.82 -9.67 -7.89
CA ASP A 358 12.18 -9.74 -8.43
C ASP A 358 13.22 -9.30 -7.39
N ALA A 359 12.92 -8.32 -6.53
CA ALA A 359 13.77 -7.95 -5.40
C ALA A 359 13.96 -9.13 -4.43
N PHE A 360 12.89 -9.86 -4.11
CA PHE A 360 12.98 -11.06 -3.27
C PHE A 360 13.79 -12.19 -3.91
N ALA A 361 13.78 -12.32 -5.24
CA ALA A 361 14.64 -13.29 -5.94
C ALA A 361 16.14 -13.00 -5.73
N TYR A 362 16.55 -11.72 -5.70
CA TYR A 362 17.91 -11.33 -5.35
C TYR A 362 18.25 -11.67 -3.90
N VAL A 363 17.32 -11.45 -2.98
CA VAL A 363 17.52 -11.76 -1.56
C VAL A 363 17.69 -13.26 -1.32
N ARG A 364 16.87 -14.07 -1.98
CA ARG A 364 16.97 -15.53 -1.92
C ARG A 364 18.30 -16.03 -2.47
N THR A 365 18.86 -15.36 -3.48
CA THR A 365 20.09 -15.79 -4.16
C THR A 365 21.35 -15.27 -3.47
N TYR A 366 21.35 -14.01 -3.03
CA TYR A 366 22.54 -13.26 -2.59
C TYR A 366 22.47 -12.81 -1.12
N GLY A 367 21.41 -13.17 -0.40
CA GLY A 367 21.17 -12.74 0.98
C GLY A 367 20.74 -11.27 1.09
N ARG A 368 20.95 -10.66 2.26
CA ARG A 368 20.64 -9.22 2.46
C ARG A 368 21.56 -8.31 1.63
N PRO A 369 21.08 -7.12 1.22
CA PRO A 369 21.93 -6.09 0.65
C PRO A 369 22.95 -5.59 1.67
N ASP A 370 24.04 -5.02 1.17
CA ASP A 370 25.16 -4.52 1.97
C ASP A 370 25.11 -3.00 2.15
N LEU A 371 24.69 -2.27 1.12
CA LEU A 371 24.63 -0.80 1.12
C LEU A 371 23.31 -0.29 0.55
N PHE A 372 22.82 0.80 1.13
CA PHE A 372 21.73 1.61 0.62
C PHE A 372 22.25 3.02 0.32
N VAL A 373 22.17 3.42 -0.95
CA VAL A 373 22.67 4.71 -1.42
C VAL A 373 21.51 5.54 -1.92
N THR A 374 21.46 6.81 -1.52
CA THR A 374 20.56 7.78 -2.12
C THR A 374 21.33 8.92 -2.75
N PHE A 375 20.85 9.42 -3.88
CA PHE A 375 21.51 10.49 -4.61
C PHE A 375 20.50 11.48 -5.16
N THR A 376 20.61 12.74 -4.75
CA THR A 376 19.72 13.84 -5.13
C THR A 376 20.37 14.71 -6.18
N CYS A 377 19.63 15.07 -7.22
CA CYS A 377 20.08 16.04 -8.21
C CYS A 377 20.40 17.39 -7.57
N THR A 378 21.51 18.04 -7.97
CA THR A 378 21.79 19.43 -7.63
C THR A 378 21.67 20.30 -8.87
N GLN A 379 21.05 21.47 -8.71
CA GLN A 379 20.88 22.45 -9.78
C GLN A 379 22.17 23.22 -10.09
N ALA A 380 23.16 23.15 -9.21
CA ALA A 380 24.42 23.89 -9.32
C ALA A 380 25.51 23.18 -10.15
N TRP A 381 25.19 22.03 -10.77
CA TRP A 381 26.17 21.34 -11.61
C TRP A 381 26.56 22.19 -12.83
N PRO A 382 27.86 22.26 -13.17
CA PRO A 382 28.31 23.01 -14.35
C PRO A 382 27.61 22.57 -15.63
N GLU A 383 27.32 21.28 -15.78
CA GLU A 383 26.60 20.75 -16.95
C GLU A 383 25.16 21.28 -17.07
N ILE A 384 24.56 21.75 -15.96
CA ILE A 384 23.25 22.42 -15.98
C ILE A 384 23.46 23.91 -16.21
N VAL A 385 24.29 24.55 -15.38
CA VAL A 385 24.48 26.01 -15.37
C VAL A 385 24.99 26.53 -16.71
N ASN A 386 25.92 25.81 -17.35
CA ASN A 386 26.50 26.21 -18.64
C ASN A 386 25.51 26.14 -19.81
N GLU A 387 24.39 25.42 -19.66
CA GLU A 387 23.35 25.27 -20.69
C GLU A 387 22.15 26.19 -20.46
N LEU A 388 22.16 27.01 -19.40
CA LEU A 388 21.13 28.00 -19.12
C LEU A 388 21.32 29.23 -19.99
N MET A 389 20.23 29.69 -20.62
CA MET A 389 20.24 30.96 -21.35
C MET A 389 20.25 32.17 -20.37
N PRO A 390 20.64 33.37 -20.82
CA PRO A 390 20.62 34.57 -19.97
C PRO A 390 19.29 34.75 -19.23
N GLY A 391 19.36 34.90 -17.90
CA GLY A 391 18.20 35.07 -17.03
C GLY A 391 17.35 33.81 -16.79
N GLN A 392 17.78 32.63 -17.25
CA GLN A 392 17.19 31.34 -16.86
C GLN A 392 17.80 30.80 -15.57
N SER A 393 17.03 29.95 -14.90
CA SER A 393 17.47 29.11 -13.80
C SER A 393 17.18 27.64 -14.10
N ALA A 394 17.68 26.71 -13.28
CA ALA A 394 17.50 25.28 -13.51
C ALA A 394 16.02 24.83 -13.51
N ILE A 395 15.11 25.56 -12.85
CA ILE A 395 13.66 25.25 -12.86
C ILE A 395 13.00 25.55 -14.21
N ASP A 396 13.63 26.39 -15.03
CA ASP A 396 13.15 26.74 -16.37
C ASP A 396 13.55 25.68 -17.41
N ARG A 397 14.48 24.78 -17.05
CA ARG A 397 15.17 23.84 -17.97
C ARG A 397 15.19 22.41 -17.46
N HIS A 398 14.01 21.87 -17.17
CA HIS A 398 13.87 20.48 -16.71
C HIS A 398 14.33 19.43 -17.74
N ASP A 399 14.35 19.78 -19.03
CA ASP A 399 15.01 19.02 -20.10
C ASP A 399 16.50 18.78 -19.81
N VAL A 400 17.22 19.82 -19.40
CA VAL A 400 18.63 19.71 -19.04
C VAL A 400 18.80 19.00 -17.70
N VAL A 401 17.99 19.33 -16.70
CA VAL A 401 18.06 18.71 -15.36
C VAL A 401 17.88 17.19 -15.44
N ALA A 402 16.86 16.71 -16.16
CA ALA A 402 16.59 15.28 -16.31
C ALA A 402 17.72 14.55 -17.05
N ARG A 403 18.23 15.13 -18.14
CA ARG A 403 19.33 14.58 -18.94
C ARG A 403 20.63 14.49 -18.15
N VAL A 404 21.03 15.58 -17.48
CA VAL A 404 22.24 15.60 -16.65
C VAL A 404 22.11 14.62 -15.48
N PHE A 405 20.97 14.58 -14.78
CA PHE A 405 20.79 13.62 -13.69
C PHE A 405 20.90 12.17 -14.17
N ARG A 406 20.29 11.82 -15.32
CA ARG A 406 20.44 10.48 -15.91
C ARG A 406 21.89 10.11 -16.20
N LEU A 407 22.69 11.05 -16.70
CA LEU A 407 24.13 10.87 -16.92
C LEU A 407 24.88 10.68 -15.59
N LYS A 408 24.56 11.49 -14.57
CA LYS A 408 25.18 11.38 -13.24
C LYS A 408 24.85 10.06 -12.55
N VAL A 409 23.62 9.54 -12.69
CA VAL A 409 23.23 8.20 -12.19
C VAL A 409 24.01 7.10 -12.93
N LYS A 410 24.13 7.17 -14.26
CA LYS A 410 24.96 6.22 -15.02
C LYS A 410 26.42 6.25 -14.57
N LYS A 411 26.98 7.44 -14.37
CA LYS A 411 28.35 7.62 -13.89
C LYS A 411 28.51 7.08 -12.48
N LEU A 412 27.55 7.34 -11.57
CA LEU A 412 27.52 6.81 -10.21
C LEU A 412 27.57 5.29 -10.20
N MET A 413 26.69 4.64 -10.96
CA MET A 413 26.69 3.18 -11.09
C MET A 413 27.98 2.64 -11.70
N SER A 414 28.57 3.34 -12.66
CA SER A 414 29.88 2.97 -13.23
C SER A 414 31.01 3.05 -12.20
N VAL A 415 31.06 4.12 -11.40
CA VAL A 415 32.06 4.28 -10.33
C VAL A 415 31.88 3.19 -9.27
N ILE A 416 30.65 2.90 -8.87
CA ILE A 416 30.32 1.86 -7.88
C ILE A 416 30.68 0.47 -8.41
N SER A 417 30.14 0.06 -9.56
CA SER A 417 30.26 -1.31 -10.06
C SER A 417 31.58 -1.59 -10.78
N LYS A 418 32.04 -0.67 -11.65
CA LYS A 418 33.30 -0.85 -12.42
C LYS A 418 34.51 -0.33 -11.68
N GLY A 419 34.37 0.81 -10.99
CA GLY A 419 35.42 1.39 -10.16
C GLY A 419 35.64 0.63 -8.84
N ARG A 420 34.68 -0.24 -8.45
CA ARG A 420 34.77 -1.12 -7.27
C ARG A 420 35.11 -0.37 -5.98
N ILE A 421 34.62 0.86 -5.83
CA ILE A 421 34.95 1.73 -4.67
C ILE A 421 34.49 1.16 -3.33
N PHE A 422 33.52 0.25 -3.34
CA PHE A 422 33.03 -0.48 -2.17
C PHE A 422 33.35 -1.99 -2.23
N GLY A 423 34.09 -2.44 -3.24
CA GLY A 423 34.28 -3.86 -3.56
C GLY A 423 33.56 -4.30 -4.85
N GLU A 424 33.62 -5.59 -5.15
CA GLU A 424 32.96 -6.18 -6.33
C GLU A 424 31.44 -6.25 -6.12
N VAL A 425 30.68 -5.53 -6.95
CA VAL A 425 29.20 -5.53 -6.92
C VAL A 425 28.68 -6.67 -7.77
N ILE A 426 27.96 -7.61 -7.15
CA ILE A 426 27.38 -8.80 -7.82
C ILE A 426 25.90 -8.62 -8.16
N CYS A 427 25.21 -7.71 -7.47
CA CYS A 427 23.81 -7.40 -7.71
C CYS A 427 23.53 -5.95 -7.29
N PHE A 428 22.68 -5.27 -8.06
CA PHE A 428 22.15 -3.97 -7.69
C PHE A 428 20.72 -3.79 -8.20
N MET A 429 19.98 -2.91 -7.55
CA MET A 429 18.70 -2.43 -8.03
C MET A 429 18.50 -0.99 -7.62
N TYR A 430 17.82 -0.20 -8.43
CA TYR A 430 17.48 1.17 -8.06
C TYR A 430 16.14 1.64 -8.61
N SER A 431 15.57 2.65 -7.94
CA SER A 431 14.36 3.37 -8.34
C SER A 431 14.60 4.89 -8.38
N ILE A 432 14.03 5.57 -9.37
CA ILE A 432 14.04 7.03 -9.54
C ILE A 432 12.71 7.60 -9.04
N GLU A 433 12.78 8.63 -8.20
CA GLU A 433 11.63 9.31 -7.60
C GLU A 433 11.80 10.83 -7.63
N TRP A 434 10.70 11.58 -7.53
CA TRP A 434 10.66 13.04 -7.38
C TRP A 434 9.99 13.38 -6.04
N GLN A 435 10.80 13.67 -5.02
CA GLN A 435 10.40 13.74 -3.59
C GLN A 435 9.45 14.91 -3.21
N LYS A 436 8.23 15.02 -3.78
CA LYS A 436 7.25 16.12 -3.53
C LYS A 436 7.79 17.56 -3.70
N ARG A 437 9.04 17.71 -4.16
CA ARG A 437 9.85 18.95 -4.23
C ARG A 437 10.39 19.21 -5.64
N GLY A 438 10.09 18.32 -6.59
CA GLY A 438 10.34 18.52 -8.03
C GLY A 438 11.71 18.09 -8.58
N LEU A 439 12.75 17.86 -7.76
CA LEU A 439 14.05 17.39 -8.25
C LEU A 439 14.15 15.86 -8.29
N PRO A 440 14.78 15.28 -9.34
CA PRO A 440 15.06 13.85 -9.40
C PRO A 440 15.92 13.35 -8.24
N HIS A 441 15.61 12.15 -7.78
CA HIS A 441 16.31 11.45 -6.73
C HIS A 441 16.38 9.95 -7.07
N VAL A 442 17.46 9.26 -6.68
CA VAL A 442 17.60 7.82 -6.87
C VAL A 442 17.83 7.11 -5.55
N HIS A 443 17.20 5.95 -5.39
CA HIS A 443 17.39 5.00 -4.29
C HIS A 443 18.03 3.73 -4.82
N ILE A 444 19.18 3.32 -4.29
CA ILE A 444 20.01 2.22 -4.83
C ILE A 444 20.31 1.21 -3.71
N LEU A 445 20.16 -0.09 -4.00
CA LEU A 445 20.74 -1.18 -3.20
C LEU A 445 21.88 -1.84 -3.92
N LEU A 446 22.87 -2.25 -3.14
CA LEU A 446 24.05 -2.94 -3.60
C LEU A 446 24.27 -4.21 -2.79
N TRP A 447 24.58 -5.30 -3.49
CA TRP A 447 25.10 -6.53 -2.92
C TRP A 447 26.56 -6.65 -3.36
N LEU A 448 27.42 -6.74 -2.37
CA LEU A 448 28.85 -6.93 -2.57
C LEU A 448 29.15 -8.43 -2.54
N LYS A 449 30.17 -8.84 -3.29
CA LYS A 449 30.71 -10.20 -3.25
C LYS A 449 31.24 -10.52 -1.86
N ASP A 450 32.05 -9.61 -1.33
CA ASP A 450 32.58 -9.67 0.03
C ASP A 450 31.67 -8.85 0.95
N LYS A 451 31.04 -9.50 1.94
CA LYS A 451 30.09 -8.86 2.83
C LYS A 451 30.77 -7.81 3.72
N LEU A 452 30.14 -6.65 3.85
CA LEU A 452 30.66 -5.54 4.63
C LEU A 452 30.61 -5.88 6.13
N ARG A 453 31.77 -5.91 6.78
CA ARG A 453 31.88 -6.12 8.22
C ARG A 453 31.85 -4.80 9.00
N PRO A 454 31.46 -4.80 10.28
CA PRO A 454 31.31 -3.59 11.09
C PRO A 454 32.60 -2.77 11.22
N ASP A 455 33.74 -3.46 11.40
CA ASP A 455 35.09 -2.89 11.46
C ASP A 455 35.51 -2.18 10.16
N GLN A 456 34.81 -2.46 9.06
CA GLN A 456 35.11 -1.89 7.73
C GLN A 456 34.19 -0.73 7.37
N ILE A 457 33.12 -0.46 8.13
CA ILE A 457 32.13 0.56 7.80
C ILE A 457 32.78 1.95 7.75
N ASP A 458 33.58 2.28 8.76
CA ASP A 458 34.23 3.60 8.88
C ASP A 458 35.28 3.87 7.78
N ASN A 459 35.73 2.83 7.06
CA ASN A 459 36.65 2.97 5.92
C ASN A 459 35.94 3.50 4.66
N ILE A 460 34.62 3.32 4.56
CA ILE A 460 33.85 3.67 3.36
C ILE A 460 32.72 4.68 3.63
N ILE A 461 32.26 4.79 4.88
CA ILE A 461 31.19 5.68 5.33
C ILE A 461 31.70 6.53 6.50
N SER A 462 31.47 7.84 6.41
CA SER A 462 31.73 8.80 7.48
C SER A 462 30.46 9.58 7.79
N ALA A 463 30.32 10.02 9.05
CA ALA A 463 29.29 10.96 9.48
C ALA A 463 29.92 12.14 10.25
N GLU A 464 31.15 12.52 9.88
CA GLU A 464 31.93 13.57 10.56
C GLU A 464 32.27 14.73 9.62
N ILE A 465 32.41 15.93 10.18
CA ILE A 465 32.93 17.12 9.50
C ILE A 465 34.46 16.95 9.33
N PRO A 466 35.01 16.99 8.11
CA PRO A 466 36.44 16.85 7.86
C PRO A 466 37.24 18.04 8.41
N ASP A 467 38.53 17.84 8.67
CA ASP A 467 39.40 18.95 9.05
C ASP A 467 39.72 19.82 7.81
N PRO A 468 39.37 21.12 7.80
CA PRO A 468 39.64 21.99 6.65
C PRO A 468 41.13 22.20 6.38
N SER A 469 42.01 21.96 7.35
CA SER A 469 43.47 22.01 7.15
C SER A 469 43.99 20.81 6.34
N THR A 470 43.30 19.67 6.39
CA THR A 470 43.69 18.45 5.65
C THR A 470 42.96 18.31 4.33
N ASP A 471 41.67 18.63 4.31
CA ASP A 471 40.81 18.46 3.14
C ASP A 471 39.71 19.52 3.09
N LYS A 472 40.11 20.75 2.81
CA LYS A 472 39.20 21.90 2.65
C LYS A 472 38.08 21.62 1.64
N THR A 473 38.40 20.95 0.53
CA THR A 473 37.43 20.65 -0.52
C THR A 473 36.33 19.74 0.00
N LEU A 474 36.68 18.64 0.70
CA LEU A 474 35.66 17.76 1.29
C LEU A 474 34.88 18.49 2.38
N HIS A 475 35.57 19.25 3.24
CA HIS A 475 34.92 20.05 4.29
C HIS A 475 33.81 20.94 3.71
N ASP A 476 34.11 21.71 2.67
CA ASP A 476 33.17 22.64 2.04
C ASP A 476 31.99 21.87 1.40
N ILE A 477 32.24 20.69 0.81
CA ILE A 477 31.19 19.83 0.25
C ILE A 477 30.27 19.27 1.34
N ILE A 478 30.82 18.84 2.49
CA ILE A 478 30.04 18.31 3.62
C ILE A 478 29.16 19.40 4.21
N VAL A 479 29.73 20.56 4.54
CA VAL A 479 29.00 21.69 5.12
C VAL A 479 27.88 22.17 4.18
N LYS A 480 28.12 22.13 2.87
CA LYS A 480 27.14 22.54 1.86
C LYS A 480 26.03 21.51 1.62
N ASN A 481 26.37 20.22 1.50
CA ASN A 481 25.47 19.22 0.93
C ASN A 481 25.01 18.13 1.92
N MET A 482 25.73 17.91 3.02
CA MET A 482 25.51 16.76 3.91
C MET A 482 25.03 17.14 5.30
N ILE A 483 24.79 18.42 5.57
CA ILE A 483 24.19 18.86 6.82
C ILE A 483 22.67 18.74 6.73
N HIS A 484 22.08 18.02 7.68
CA HIS A 484 20.64 18.06 7.91
C HIS A 484 20.29 19.29 8.75
N GLY A 485 19.36 20.14 8.31
CA GLY A 485 18.98 21.32 9.11
C GLY A 485 20.04 22.43 9.11
N PRO A 486 19.91 23.45 9.99
CA PRO A 486 19.26 23.39 11.31
C PRO A 486 17.73 23.29 11.25
N CYS A 487 17.17 22.38 12.06
CA CYS A 487 15.74 22.21 12.32
C CYS A 487 15.51 22.09 13.84
N GLY A 488 14.28 22.02 14.32
CA GLY A 488 14.01 22.04 15.77
C GLY A 488 13.70 23.46 16.25
N PRO A 489 14.05 23.84 17.50
CA PRO A 489 13.81 25.17 18.03
C PRO A 489 14.40 26.29 17.17
N GLU A 490 15.57 26.04 16.57
CA GLU A 490 16.28 26.98 15.69
C GLU A 490 15.57 27.22 14.35
N ASN A 491 14.72 26.28 13.92
CA ASN A 491 13.92 26.42 12.70
C ASN A 491 12.68 25.49 12.74
N PRO A 492 11.61 25.90 13.45
CA PRO A 492 10.41 25.07 13.64
C PRO A 492 9.62 24.84 12.35
N GLN A 493 9.79 25.73 11.37
CA GLN A 493 9.11 25.69 10.06
C GLN A 493 9.82 24.79 9.03
N CYS A 494 10.87 24.08 9.41
CA CYS A 494 11.56 23.15 8.53
C CYS A 494 10.61 22.01 8.09
N PRO A 495 10.59 21.57 6.81
CA PRO A 495 9.65 20.53 6.35
C PRO A 495 9.82 19.16 7.01
N CYS A 496 10.97 18.94 7.66
CA CYS A 496 11.21 17.72 8.43
C CYS A 496 10.55 17.77 9.81
N MET A 497 10.09 18.93 10.28
CA MET A 497 9.41 19.11 11.56
C MET A 497 7.97 18.65 11.43
N LYS A 498 7.57 17.74 12.31
CA LYS A 498 6.18 17.33 12.50
C LYS A 498 5.95 17.20 14.00
N ASP A 499 4.89 17.82 14.50
CA ASP A 499 4.54 17.79 15.93
C ASP A 499 5.71 18.25 16.84
N GLY A 500 6.42 19.31 16.43
CA GLY A 500 7.55 19.88 17.17
C GLY A 500 8.83 19.03 17.16
N LYS A 501 8.87 17.88 16.48
CA LYS A 501 10.05 16.99 16.40
C LYS A 501 10.51 16.78 14.95
N CYS A 502 11.82 16.61 14.77
CA CYS A 502 12.36 16.24 13.47
C CYS A 502 12.02 14.79 13.13
N THR A 503 11.24 14.57 12.07
CA THR A 503 10.87 13.24 11.54
C THR A 503 12.08 12.39 11.14
N LYS A 504 13.24 13.00 10.90
CA LYS A 504 14.51 12.33 10.57
C LYS A 504 15.42 12.13 11.79
N LYS A 505 14.93 12.43 12.99
CA LYS A 505 15.61 12.26 14.28
C LYS A 505 16.97 12.99 14.36
N PHE A 506 17.04 14.19 13.79
CA PHE A 506 18.19 15.09 13.95
C PHE A 506 17.90 16.14 15.03
N PRO A 507 18.91 16.59 15.79
CA PRO A 507 20.30 16.10 15.79
C PRO A 507 20.41 14.63 16.25
N ARG A 508 21.37 13.88 15.68
CA ARG A 508 21.62 12.47 16.02
C ARG A 508 22.48 12.37 17.28
N LYS A 509 22.39 11.26 18.03
CA LYS A 509 23.28 11.02 19.16
C LYS A 509 24.75 10.97 18.68
N LEU A 510 25.63 11.59 19.46
CA LEU A 510 27.08 11.55 19.25
C LEU A 510 27.62 10.21 19.77
N HIS A 511 28.55 9.62 19.03
CA HIS A 511 29.14 8.31 19.35
C HIS A 511 30.62 8.32 19.00
N LYS A 512 31.47 7.77 19.88
CA LYS A 512 32.92 7.70 19.67
C LYS A 512 33.32 6.69 18.59
N ASP A 513 32.58 5.60 18.48
CA ASP A 513 32.80 4.51 17.53
C ASP A 513 31.47 4.09 16.88
N THR A 514 31.53 3.42 15.73
CA THR A 514 30.33 2.88 15.08
C THR A 514 29.80 1.66 15.83
N VAL A 515 28.53 1.67 16.26
CA VAL A 515 27.91 0.62 17.09
C VAL A 515 26.72 -0.03 16.39
N HIS A 516 26.48 -1.30 16.66
CA HIS A 516 25.29 -2.01 16.20
C HIS A 516 24.01 -1.51 16.89
N SER A 517 22.95 -1.29 16.11
CA SER A 517 21.60 -1.06 16.63
C SER A 517 20.72 -2.28 16.39
N GLU A 518 19.87 -2.61 17.36
CA GLU A 518 18.79 -3.59 17.26
C GLU A 518 17.85 -3.33 16.07
N ASN A 519 17.80 -2.09 15.57
CA ASN A 519 16.93 -1.70 14.46
C ASN A 519 17.47 -1.98 13.06
N GLY A 520 18.69 -2.50 12.92
CA GLY A 520 19.24 -2.95 11.63
C GLY A 520 19.92 -1.88 10.77
N TYR A 521 20.24 -0.72 11.35
CA TYR A 521 21.16 0.28 10.79
C TYR A 521 22.24 0.58 11.83
N PRO A 522 23.52 0.70 11.46
CA PRO A 522 24.57 1.04 12.42
C PRO A 522 24.39 2.48 12.94
N LEU A 523 24.74 2.69 14.21
CA LEU A 523 24.91 4.01 14.77
C LEU A 523 26.32 4.48 14.41
N TYR A 524 26.45 5.27 13.34
CA TYR A 524 27.75 5.73 12.86
C TYR A 524 28.49 6.58 13.90
N ARG A 525 29.82 6.46 13.89
CA ARG A 525 30.73 7.35 14.61
C ARG A 525 30.45 8.82 14.29
N ARG A 526 30.24 9.60 15.35
CA ARG A 526 30.00 11.05 15.35
C ARG A 526 30.66 11.62 16.60
N ARG A 527 31.96 11.89 16.56
CA ARG A 527 32.70 12.35 17.75
C ARG A 527 32.19 13.71 18.20
N ALA A 528 32.03 13.88 19.52
CA ALA A 528 31.76 15.18 20.11
C ALA A 528 33.00 16.09 20.01
N PRO A 529 32.86 17.42 20.10
CA PRO A 529 34.02 18.32 20.11
C PRO A 529 35.08 17.96 21.16
N ALA A 530 34.65 17.50 22.34
CA ALA A 530 35.54 17.02 23.40
C ALA A 530 36.35 15.76 23.02
N ASP A 531 35.83 14.95 22.09
CA ASP A 531 36.46 13.72 21.59
C ASP A 531 37.22 13.93 20.27
N GLY A 532 37.50 15.19 19.90
CA GLY A 532 38.15 15.54 18.63
C GLY A 532 37.19 15.69 17.44
N GLY A 533 35.87 15.71 17.69
CA GLY A 533 34.88 16.11 16.70
C GLY A 533 35.01 17.57 16.29
N ARG A 534 34.57 17.91 15.08
CA ARG A 534 34.65 19.28 14.55
C ARG A 534 33.28 19.94 14.50
N THR A 535 33.28 21.27 14.43
CA THR A 535 32.10 22.10 14.26
C THR A 535 32.23 22.93 12.99
N ALA A 536 31.09 23.35 12.44
CA ALA A 536 31.03 24.27 11.30
C ALA A 536 29.92 25.31 11.52
N SER A 537 30.06 26.48 10.92
CA SER A 537 29.01 27.51 10.93
C SER A 537 28.19 27.44 9.64
N VAL A 538 26.88 27.25 9.77
CA VAL A 538 25.93 27.19 8.65
C VAL A 538 25.02 28.41 8.67
N LYS A 539 24.82 29.03 7.50
CA LYS A 539 23.95 30.18 7.33
C LYS A 539 22.49 29.75 7.15
N LEU A 540 21.60 30.29 7.97
CA LEU A 540 20.15 30.11 7.87
C LEU A 540 19.52 31.00 6.78
N ARG A 541 18.29 30.66 6.36
CA ARG A 541 17.54 31.41 5.34
C ARG A 541 17.24 32.86 5.75
N ASN A 542 17.16 33.15 7.04
CA ASN A 542 16.98 34.49 7.61
C ASN A 542 18.30 35.29 7.69
N GLY A 543 19.43 34.71 7.27
CA GLY A 543 20.73 35.37 7.25
C GLY A 543 21.60 35.16 8.50
N SER A 544 21.08 34.57 9.59
CA SER A 544 21.87 34.27 10.79
C SER A 544 22.76 33.04 10.60
N TYR A 545 23.77 32.87 11.46
CA TYR A 545 24.67 31.72 11.46
C TYR A 545 24.41 30.86 12.68
N VAL A 546 24.36 29.54 12.49
CA VAL A 546 24.24 28.55 13.55
C VAL A 546 25.47 27.65 13.51
N THR A 547 26.09 27.43 14.67
CA THR A 547 27.17 26.47 14.83
C THR A 547 26.58 25.07 15.00
N ILE A 548 27.03 24.15 14.16
CA ILE A 548 26.62 22.75 14.17
C ILE A 548 27.83 21.84 14.40
N ASP A 549 27.59 20.65 14.92
CA ASP A 549 28.57 19.59 15.11
C ASP A 549 28.25 18.34 14.27
N ASN A 550 28.97 17.25 14.52
CA ASN A 550 28.79 15.96 13.87
C ASN A 550 27.39 15.34 14.08
N SER A 551 26.56 15.82 15.00
CA SER A 551 25.20 15.30 15.19
C SER A 551 24.28 15.61 13.99
N TRP A 552 24.64 16.59 13.16
CA TRP A 552 23.84 17.06 12.03
C TRP A 552 24.25 16.45 10.68
N VAL A 553 25.35 15.71 10.62
CA VAL A 553 25.92 15.20 9.37
C VAL A 553 25.14 13.97 8.87
N VAL A 554 24.73 13.94 7.62
CA VAL A 554 24.14 12.76 6.97
C VAL A 554 25.28 11.82 6.55
N PRO A 555 25.20 10.48 6.81
CA PRO A 555 26.26 9.53 6.45
C PRO A 555 26.64 9.58 4.97
N TYR A 556 27.93 9.55 4.67
CA TYR A 556 28.44 9.76 3.31
C TYR A 556 29.68 8.96 2.97
N SER A 557 29.95 8.80 1.67
CA SER A 557 31.25 8.35 1.16
C SER A 557 32.03 9.54 0.61
N ALA A 558 33.23 9.79 1.16
CA ALA A 558 34.06 10.94 0.78
C ALA A 558 34.42 10.93 -0.72
N ILE A 559 34.69 9.75 -1.28
CA ILE A 559 35.04 9.57 -2.70
C ILE A 559 33.86 9.99 -3.59
N LEU A 560 32.65 9.49 -3.30
CA LEU A 560 31.47 9.84 -4.08
C LEU A 560 31.18 11.34 -4.03
N LEU A 561 31.29 11.95 -2.84
CA LEU A 561 31.02 13.38 -2.70
C LEU A 561 32.03 14.26 -3.42
N LYS A 562 33.32 13.89 -3.43
CA LYS A 562 34.34 14.60 -4.23
C LYS A 562 34.08 14.51 -5.73
N ILE A 563 33.58 13.36 -6.21
CA ILE A 563 33.28 13.17 -7.65
C ILE A 563 32.02 13.93 -8.07
N PHE A 564 30.97 13.90 -7.24
CA PHE A 564 29.64 14.36 -7.65
C PHE A 564 29.23 15.74 -7.07
N ASN A 565 29.87 16.20 -5.99
CA ASN A 565 29.55 17.45 -5.28
C ASN A 565 28.03 17.68 -5.12
N ALA A 566 27.36 16.71 -4.51
CA ALA A 566 25.91 16.67 -4.38
C ALA A 566 25.52 15.92 -3.11
N HIS A 567 24.25 16.00 -2.71
CA HIS A 567 23.77 15.24 -1.56
C HIS A 567 23.68 13.74 -1.90
N ILE A 568 24.60 12.93 -1.35
CA ILE A 568 24.64 11.47 -1.50
C ILE A 568 24.69 10.83 -0.12
N ASN A 569 23.59 10.21 0.32
CA ASN A 569 23.56 9.44 1.56
C ASN A 569 24.05 8.01 1.28
N VAL A 570 24.96 7.49 2.09
CA VAL A 570 25.43 6.10 2.00
C VAL A 570 25.23 5.45 3.36
N GLU A 571 24.37 4.43 3.39
CA GLU A 571 24.01 3.72 4.61
C GLU A 571 24.44 2.25 4.48
N ALA A 572 25.06 1.69 5.52
CA ALA A 572 25.29 0.25 5.62
C ALA A 572 24.01 -0.46 6.04
N CYS A 573 23.65 -1.52 5.32
CA CYS A 573 22.45 -2.30 5.56
C CYS A 573 22.77 -3.53 6.40
N SER A 574 22.47 -3.52 7.70
CA SER A 574 22.61 -4.72 8.54
C SER A 574 21.32 -5.55 8.64
N SER A 575 20.22 -5.08 8.05
CA SER A 575 18.91 -5.75 8.13
C SER A 575 18.16 -5.81 6.79
N VAL A 576 17.36 -6.87 6.63
CA VAL A 576 16.39 -7.07 5.54
C VAL A 576 15.34 -5.93 5.47
N ARG A 577 15.21 -5.10 6.52
CA ARG A 577 14.38 -3.89 6.53
C ARG A 577 14.71 -2.90 5.40
N ALA A 578 15.94 -2.88 4.88
CA ALA A 578 16.31 -2.08 3.70
C ALA A 578 15.58 -2.54 2.42
N ILE A 579 15.25 -3.83 2.30
CA ILE A 579 14.42 -4.36 1.21
C ILE A 579 12.97 -3.91 1.40
N LYS A 580 12.41 -3.96 2.62
CA LYS A 580 11.08 -3.37 2.90
C LYS A 580 11.03 -1.88 2.56
N TYR A 581 12.11 -1.16 2.85
CA TYR A 581 12.25 0.25 2.48
C TYR A 581 12.15 0.40 0.95
N ILE A 582 12.90 -0.38 0.17
CA ILE A 582 12.79 -0.30 -1.30
C ILE A 582 11.50 -0.87 -1.87
N CYS A 583 10.92 -1.93 -1.31
CA CYS A 583 9.57 -2.34 -1.68
C CYS A 583 8.55 -1.23 -1.38
N LYS A 584 8.75 -0.43 -0.32
CA LYS A 584 7.96 0.78 -0.09
C LYS A 584 8.18 1.84 -1.17
N TYR A 585 9.39 2.06 -1.67
CA TYR A 585 9.68 3.05 -2.73
C TYR A 585 9.38 2.54 -4.16
N ILE A 586 9.40 1.22 -4.37
CA ILE A 586 8.95 0.55 -5.60
C ILE A 586 7.43 0.57 -5.64
N ASN A 587 6.74 0.23 -4.55
CA ASN A 587 5.28 0.31 -4.47
C ASN A 587 4.77 1.75 -4.25
N LYS A 588 5.67 2.70 -4.02
CA LYS A 588 5.37 4.12 -4.10
C LYS A 588 5.27 4.45 -5.59
N GLY A 589 4.10 4.20 -6.16
CA GLY A 589 3.71 4.82 -7.42
C GLY A 589 3.83 6.34 -7.33
N SER A 590 3.60 7.06 -8.43
CA SER A 590 3.49 8.51 -8.38
C SER A 590 2.51 8.91 -7.27
N ASP A 591 2.77 10.02 -6.57
CA ASP A 591 1.94 10.40 -5.42
C ASP A 591 0.45 10.38 -5.83
N GLN A 592 -0.39 9.78 -4.98
CA GLN A 592 -1.83 9.64 -5.21
C GLN A 592 -2.62 10.30 -4.08
N ALA A 593 -3.72 10.98 -4.41
CA ALA A 593 -4.75 11.37 -3.46
C ALA A 593 -5.89 10.34 -3.49
N ILE A 594 -6.41 9.96 -2.31
CA ILE A 594 -7.50 9.00 -2.19
C ILE A 594 -8.82 9.73 -2.47
N PHE A 595 -9.48 9.42 -3.59
CA PHE A 595 -10.88 9.74 -3.83
C PHE A 595 -11.61 8.50 -4.33
N ASN A 596 -12.67 8.11 -3.63
CA ASN A 596 -13.60 7.09 -4.12
C ASN A 596 -14.75 7.80 -4.84
N PHE A 597 -14.71 7.87 -6.18
CA PHE A 597 -15.92 8.11 -6.95
C PHE A 597 -16.71 6.80 -7.01
N ARG A 598 -17.67 6.62 -6.09
CA ARG A 598 -18.71 5.59 -6.24
C ARG A 598 -19.79 6.15 -7.17
N SER A 599 -19.67 5.89 -8.47
CA SER A 599 -20.85 5.91 -9.34
C SER A 599 -21.79 4.79 -8.89
N THR A 600 -23.03 5.16 -8.56
CA THR A 600 -24.09 4.25 -8.11
C THR A 600 -24.52 3.24 -9.19
N GLU A 601 -24.08 3.39 -10.45
CA GLU A 601 -24.50 2.54 -11.56
C GLU A 601 -23.50 1.41 -11.91
N LEU A 602 -22.29 1.40 -11.33
CA LEU A 602 -21.18 0.48 -11.71
C LEU A 602 -20.69 -0.44 -10.59
N ALA A 603 -21.51 -0.67 -9.56
CA ALA A 603 -21.15 -1.40 -8.33
C ALA A 603 -20.53 -2.81 -8.52
N ASN A 604 -20.65 -3.41 -9.71
CA ASN A 604 -20.16 -4.77 -10.00
C ASN A 604 -18.97 -4.85 -10.98
N ARG A 605 -18.35 -3.75 -11.43
CA ARG A 605 -17.20 -3.81 -12.37
C ARG A 605 -16.01 -2.96 -11.91
N VAL A 606 -14.94 -3.62 -11.44
CA VAL A 606 -13.65 -2.97 -11.14
C VAL A 606 -13.01 -2.52 -12.46
N ASN A 607 -12.81 -1.21 -12.64
CA ASN A 607 -12.11 -0.63 -13.81
C ASN A 607 -10.76 -0.04 -13.35
N GLU A 608 -9.70 -0.85 -13.44
CA GLU A 608 -8.37 -0.42 -13.00
C GLU A 608 -7.81 0.77 -13.79
N VAL A 609 -8.24 1.00 -15.04
CA VAL A 609 -7.81 2.16 -15.84
C VAL A 609 -8.34 3.45 -15.21
N HIS A 610 -9.60 3.45 -14.77
CA HIS A 610 -10.21 4.61 -14.11
C HIS A 610 -9.60 4.86 -12.73
N THR A 611 -9.37 3.80 -11.94
CA THR A 611 -8.69 3.90 -10.64
C THR A 611 -7.26 4.41 -10.79
N TYR A 612 -6.53 4.00 -11.83
CA TYR A 612 -5.16 4.46 -12.08
C TYR A 612 -5.08 5.95 -12.47
N GLN A 613 -6.08 6.46 -13.20
CA GLN A 613 -6.17 7.87 -13.58
C GLN A 613 -6.62 8.77 -12.42
N SER A 614 -7.38 8.22 -11.47
CA SER A 614 -7.92 8.98 -10.34
C SER A 614 -6.84 9.23 -9.28
N GLY A 615 -6.49 10.51 -9.06
CA GLY A 615 -5.67 10.93 -7.92
C GLY A 615 -4.17 11.07 -8.14
N ARG A 616 -3.61 10.77 -9.32
CA ARG A 616 -2.15 10.85 -9.57
C ARG A 616 -1.65 12.29 -9.72
N TYR A 617 -0.51 12.59 -9.08
CA TYR A 617 0.28 13.81 -9.33
C TYR A 617 1.32 13.59 -10.42
N VAL A 618 1.48 14.57 -11.31
CA VAL A 618 2.55 14.61 -12.32
C VAL A 618 3.26 15.96 -12.21
N SER A 619 4.57 15.92 -11.94
CA SER A 619 5.44 17.10 -11.97
C SER A 619 6.10 17.28 -13.34
N SER A 620 6.47 18.51 -13.71
CA SER A 620 7.12 18.76 -15.01
C SER A 620 8.47 18.06 -15.18
N ASN A 621 9.21 17.82 -14.10
CA ASN A 621 10.49 17.10 -14.17
C ASN A 621 10.28 15.58 -14.41
N GLU A 622 9.29 14.98 -13.74
CA GLU A 622 8.83 13.61 -14.03
C GLU A 622 8.34 13.51 -15.48
N ALA A 623 7.51 14.45 -15.92
CA ALA A 623 6.97 14.48 -17.28
C ALA A 623 8.10 14.47 -18.33
N VAL A 624 9.12 15.31 -18.17
CA VAL A 624 10.26 15.35 -19.08
C VAL A 624 11.08 14.05 -19.05
N TRP A 625 11.34 13.47 -17.88
CA TRP A 625 12.00 12.18 -17.75
C TRP A 625 11.27 11.08 -18.54
N ARG A 626 9.94 11.12 -18.48
CA ARG A 626 9.06 10.16 -19.16
C ARG A 626 8.96 10.42 -20.66
N LEU A 627 8.86 11.68 -21.09
CA LEU A 627 8.87 12.07 -22.50
C LEU A 627 10.17 11.68 -23.19
N LEU A 628 11.31 11.78 -22.50
CA LEU A 628 12.62 11.33 -23.00
C LEU A 628 12.83 9.80 -22.92
N GLY A 629 11.84 9.04 -22.45
CA GLY A 629 11.88 7.58 -22.38
C GLY A 629 12.88 7.01 -21.37
N PHE A 630 13.24 7.75 -20.33
CA PHE A 630 14.21 7.28 -19.33
C PHE A 630 13.57 6.25 -18.37
N PRO A 631 14.27 5.14 -18.06
CA PRO A 631 13.74 4.13 -17.16
C PRO A 631 13.66 4.65 -15.72
N LEU A 632 12.58 4.31 -15.01
CA LEU A 632 12.40 4.61 -13.59
C LEU A 632 13.12 3.60 -12.69
N HIS A 633 13.20 2.35 -13.15
CA HIS A 633 13.79 1.25 -12.41
C HIS A 633 14.85 0.56 -13.25
N GLU A 634 15.96 0.18 -12.64
CA GLU A 634 16.91 -0.76 -13.23
C GLU A 634 17.41 -1.75 -12.18
N ARG A 635 17.91 -2.89 -12.67
CA ARG A 635 18.34 -4.01 -11.84
C ARG A 635 19.33 -4.89 -12.57
N HIS A 636 20.19 -5.53 -11.80
CA HIS A 636 21.19 -6.47 -12.27
C HIS A 636 21.47 -7.50 -11.17
N PRO A 637 21.58 -8.80 -11.48
CA PRO A 637 21.46 -9.40 -12.82
C PRO A 637 20.01 -9.53 -13.30
N THR A 638 19.79 -9.86 -14.56
CA THR A 638 18.43 -9.98 -15.12
C THR A 638 17.66 -11.13 -14.47
N VAL A 639 16.42 -10.88 -14.05
CA VAL A 639 15.49 -11.93 -13.59
C VAL A 639 14.59 -12.35 -14.75
N THR A 640 14.61 -13.65 -15.07
CA THR A 640 13.77 -14.29 -16.08
C THR A 640 12.59 -14.95 -15.38
N HIS A 641 11.37 -14.58 -15.75
CA HIS A 641 10.15 -15.12 -15.15
C HIS A 641 9.80 -16.47 -15.79
N LEU A 642 9.54 -17.47 -14.96
CA LEU A 642 9.32 -18.85 -15.34
C LEU A 642 7.88 -19.25 -15.00
N SER A 643 7.11 -19.62 -16.02
CA SER A 643 5.72 -20.10 -15.89
C SER A 643 5.62 -21.34 -15.01
N VAL A 644 4.52 -21.43 -14.27
CA VAL A 644 4.12 -22.62 -13.53
C VAL A 644 2.60 -22.78 -13.66
N HIS A 645 2.18 -24.01 -13.96
CA HIS A 645 0.78 -24.38 -14.15
C HIS A 645 0.72 -25.92 -14.13
N LEU A 646 -0.47 -26.46 -13.88
CA LEU A 646 -0.76 -27.87 -14.08
C LEU A 646 -0.78 -28.22 -15.58
N GLU A 647 -0.80 -29.50 -15.91
CA GLU A 647 -0.98 -29.95 -17.28
C GLU A 647 -2.29 -29.39 -17.86
N ASN A 648 -2.22 -28.76 -19.04
CA ASN A 648 -3.34 -28.04 -19.68
C ASN A 648 -3.83 -26.79 -18.92
N GLY A 649 -3.12 -26.36 -17.87
CA GLY A 649 -3.42 -25.16 -17.08
C GLY A 649 -2.76 -23.88 -17.59
N GLU A 650 -2.19 -23.89 -18.81
CA GLU A 650 -1.58 -22.71 -19.40
C GLU A 650 -2.59 -21.57 -19.52
N ARG A 651 -2.18 -20.35 -19.15
CA ARG A 651 -2.97 -19.16 -19.43
C ARG A 651 -2.90 -18.83 -20.92
N VAL A 652 -4.06 -18.74 -21.56
CA VAL A 652 -4.17 -18.47 -22.99
C VAL A 652 -4.81 -17.11 -23.21
N TYR A 653 -4.14 -16.30 -24.01
CA TYR A 653 -4.68 -15.04 -24.50
C TYR A 653 -5.31 -15.28 -25.86
N PHE A 654 -6.58 -14.92 -25.99
CA PHE A 654 -7.33 -15.11 -27.21
C PHE A 654 -8.15 -13.88 -27.58
N THR A 655 -8.43 -13.78 -28.87
CA THR A 655 -9.32 -12.82 -29.52
C THR A 655 -10.36 -13.61 -30.31
N GLU A 656 -11.45 -12.97 -30.73
CA GLU A 656 -12.43 -13.62 -31.63
C GLU A 656 -11.74 -14.25 -32.85
N ASP A 657 -10.86 -13.49 -33.50
CA ASP A 657 -10.13 -13.93 -34.70
C ASP A 657 -9.22 -15.15 -34.51
N ASN A 658 -8.64 -15.34 -33.30
CA ASN A 658 -7.68 -16.41 -33.04
C ASN A 658 -8.21 -17.47 -32.07
N PHE A 659 -9.48 -17.38 -31.67
CA PHE A 659 -10.10 -18.27 -30.69
C PHE A 659 -9.98 -19.75 -31.09
N HIS A 660 -10.37 -20.08 -32.33
CA HIS A 660 -10.30 -21.44 -32.85
C HIS A 660 -8.85 -21.93 -33.07
N GLU A 661 -7.94 -21.03 -33.46
CA GLU A 661 -6.49 -21.33 -33.54
C GLU A 661 -5.93 -21.66 -32.15
N ARG A 662 -6.29 -20.86 -31.14
CA ARG A 662 -5.86 -21.03 -29.74
C ARG A 662 -6.42 -22.29 -29.10
N LEU A 663 -7.62 -22.73 -29.49
CA LEU A 663 -8.19 -24.00 -29.06
C LEU A 663 -7.44 -25.20 -29.65
N SER A 664 -7.05 -25.12 -30.92
CA SER A 664 -6.37 -26.21 -31.64
C SER A 664 -4.86 -26.29 -31.37
N THR A 665 -4.20 -25.18 -31.01
CA THR A 665 -2.76 -25.15 -30.75
C THR A 665 -2.41 -24.65 -29.34
N ARG A 666 -1.79 -25.56 -28.55
CA ARG A 666 -1.32 -25.25 -27.19
C ARG A 666 -0.15 -24.26 -27.22
N PRO A 667 -0.23 -23.11 -26.54
CA PRO A 667 0.87 -22.16 -26.51
C PRO A 667 2.03 -22.72 -25.66
N LYS A 668 3.22 -22.82 -26.26
CA LYS A 668 4.44 -23.19 -25.51
C LYS A 668 4.72 -22.17 -24.41
N THR A 669 4.98 -22.66 -23.21
CA THR A 669 5.37 -21.88 -22.04
C THR A 669 6.85 -22.14 -21.74
N THR A 670 7.44 -21.37 -20.82
CA THR A 670 8.83 -21.64 -20.40
C THR A 670 8.97 -23.02 -19.75
N LEU A 671 7.91 -23.53 -19.12
CA LEU A 671 7.86 -24.84 -18.46
C LEU A 671 7.79 -25.99 -19.48
N THR A 672 6.84 -25.94 -20.41
CA THR A 672 6.72 -27.00 -21.43
C THR A 672 7.92 -27.01 -22.39
N ALA A 673 8.47 -25.84 -22.72
CA ALA A 673 9.73 -25.75 -23.46
C ALA A 673 10.95 -26.24 -22.66
N PHE A 674 10.91 -26.17 -21.32
CA PHE A 674 11.97 -26.75 -20.48
C PHE A 674 11.93 -28.28 -20.51
N PHE A 675 10.74 -28.89 -20.47
CA PHE A 675 10.60 -30.34 -20.66
C PHE A 675 11.14 -30.80 -22.03
N GLU A 676 10.79 -30.09 -23.11
CA GLU A 676 11.36 -30.35 -24.45
C GLU A 676 12.88 -30.20 -24.48
N LEU A 677 13.43 -29.23 -23.75
CA LEU A 677 14.87 -29.01 -23.63
C LEU A 677 15.55 -30.18 -22.90
N CYS A 678 14.99 -30.65 -21.79
CA CYS A 678 15.48 -31.82 -21.05
C CYS A 678 15.49 -33.09 -21.91
N ILE A 679 14.53 -33.24 -22.83
CA ILE A 679 14.53 -34.38 -23.76
C ILE A 679 15.74 -34.31 -24.71
N ARG A 680 16.05 -33.12 -25.25
CA ARG A 680 16.99 -32.94 -26.35
C ARG A 680 18.44 -32.63 -25.94
N ASP A 681 18.64 -32.01 -24.79
CA ASP A 681 19.96 -31.53 -24.33
C ASP A 681 20.35 -32.22 -23.02
N GLU A 682 21.43 -32.99 -23.06
CA GLU A 682 21.94 -33.74 -21.91
C GLU A 682 22.33 -32.83 -20.75
N PHE A 683 22.90 -31.65 -21.02
CA PHE A 683 23.24 -30.70 -19.97
C PHE A 683 21.99 -30.17 -19.26
N ALA A 684 20.90 -29.95 -19.99
CA ALA A 684 19.65 -29.47 -19.39
C ALA A 684 19.05 -30.48 -18.39
N ARG A 685 19.29 -31.79 -18.57
CA ARG A 685 18.85 -32.82 -17.61
C ARG A 685 19.51 -32.70 -16.24
N THR A 686 20.66 -32.02 -16.17
CA THR A 686 21.35 -31.78 -14.91
C THR A 686 20.75 -30.60 -14.12
N LEU A 687 19.88 -29.80 -14.72
CA LEU A 687 19.40 -28.54 -14.14
C LEU A 687 18.03 -28.67 -13.48
N MET A 688 17.83 -27.90 -12.41
CA MET A 688 16.49 -27.56 -11.91
C MET A 688 15.90 -26.43 -12.76
N TYR A 689 14.57 -26.32 -12.79
CA TYR A 689 13.89 -25.36 -13.66
C TYR A 689 14.31 -23.90 -13.40
N ALA A 690 14.50 -23.52 -12.14
CA ALA A 690 14.97 -22.19 -11.75
C ALA A 690 16.41 -21.87 -12.18
N GLU A 691 17.23 -22.88 -12.47
CA GLU A 691 18.63 -22.73 -12.89
C GLU A 691 18.78 -22.52 -14.41
N VAL A 692 17.75 -22.86 -15.19
CA VAL A 692 17.77 -22.82 -16.66
C VAL A 692 18.20 -21.45 -17.20
N PRO A 693 17.66 -20.30 -16.71
CA PRO A 693 18.05 -19.00 -17.24
C PRO A 693 19.53 -18.67 -17.06
N ARG A 694 20.25 -19.34 -16.16
CA ARG A 694 21.69 -19.15 -15.98
C ARG A 694 22.48 -19.67 -17.18
N TYR A 695 22.00 -20.69 -17.88
CA TYR A 695 22.73 -21.35 -18.98
C TYR A 695 22.04 -21.20 -20.34
N TYR A 696 20.74 -20.91 -20.33
CA TYR A 696 19.90 -20.74 -21.52
C TYR A 696 19.22 -19.37 -21.52
N THR A 697 18.97 -18.83 -22.71
CA THR A 697 18.19 -17.61 -22.93
C THR A 697 16.85 -17.98 -23.55
N TRP A 698 15.77 -17.38 -23.06
CA TRP A 698 14.42 -17.55 -23.61
C TRP A 698 14.27 -16.75 -24.91
N ASP A 699 14.00 -17.42 -26.03
CA ASP A 699 13.59 -16.79 -27.28
C ASP A 699 12.07 -16.62 -27.26
N ALA A 700 11.60 -15.42 -26.91
CA ALA A 700 10.18 -15.14 -26.79
C ALA A 700 9.42 -15.22 -28.13
N THR A 701 10.09 -14.99 -29.26
CA THR A 701 9.48 -15.07 -30.59
C THR A 701 9.26 -16.51 -31.02
N ARG A 702 10.27 -17.36 -30.83
CA ARG A 702 10.19 -18.79 -31.18
C ARG A 702 9.65 -19.67 -30.04
N LYS A 703 9.47 -19.10 -28.84
CA LYS A 703 9.08 -19.79 -27.60
C LYS A 703 9.94 -21.01 -27.29
N THR A 704 11.26 -20.86 -27.36
CA THR A 704 12.24 -21.94 -27.12
C THR A 704 13.44 -21.47 -26.30
N TRP A 705 14.08 -22.40 -25.60
CA TRP A 705 15.33 -22.16 -24.89
C TRP A 705 16.53 -22.33 -25.83
N LYS A 706 17.47 -21.39 -25.78
CA LYS A 706 18.74 -21.44 -26.54
C LYS A 706 19.93 -21.36 -25.61
N ARG A 707 20.98 -22.15 -25.84
CA ARG A 707 22.23 -22.07 -25.07
C ARG A 707 22.78 -20.64 -25.11
N ARG A 708 23.31 -20.17 -23.98
CA ARG A 708 23.93 -18.85 -23.89
C ARG A 708 25.22 -18.80 -24.71
N ILE A 709 25.40 -17.69 -25.42
CA ILE A 709 26.58 -17.43 -26.25
C ILE A 709 27.64 -16.64 -25.46
N GLN A 710 27.23 -15.96 -24.37
CA GLN A 710 28.08 -15.16 -23.49
C GLN A 710 28.07 -15.74 -22.06
N GLY A 711 29.16 -15.56 -21.33
CA GLY A 711 29.34 -16.08 -19.97
C GLY A 711 30.62 -16.92 -19.80
N THR A 712 30.77 -17.52 -18.63
CA THR A 712 31.92 -18.36 -18.28
C THR A 712 31.67 -19.79 -18.77
N SER A 713 32.64 -20.39 -19.47
CA SER A 713 32.57 -21.78 -19.93
C SER A 713 32.36 -22.72 -18.74
N VAL A 714 31.41 -23.65 -18.87
CA VAL A 714 31.12 -24.63 -17.83
C VAL A 714 32.11 -25.78 -17.95
N GLN A 715 32.77 -26.11 -16.84
CA GLN A 715 33.73 -27.21 -16.78
C GLN A 715 33.05 -28.52 -17.17
N ASN A 716 33.72 -29.34 -17.98
CA ASN A 716 33.24 -30.63 -18.51
C ASN A 716 32.05 -30.58 -19.48
N TRP A 717 31.60 -29.38 -19.91
CA TRP A 717 30.48 -29.23 -20.87
C TRP A 717 30.87 -28.31 -22.05
N PRO A 718 31.46 -28.84 -23.13
CA PRO A 718 31.87 -28.05 -24.30
C PRO A 718 30.70 -27.29 -24.93
N GLY A 719 30.88 -26.00 -25.20
CA GLY A 719 29.86 -25.15 -25.81
C GLY A 719 28.75 -24.69 -24.87
N VAL A 720 28.82 -25.00 -23.58
CA VAL A 720 27.90 -24.48 -22.55
C VAL A 720 28.55 -23.32 -21.81
N LYS A 721 27.81 -22.23 -21.66
CA LYS A 721 28.25 -21.03 -20.92
C LYS A 721 27.27 -20.68 -19.81
N SER A 722 27.81 -20.25 -18.68
CA SER A 722 27.06 -19.78 -17.52
C SER A 722 27.07 -18.26 -17.45
N GLY A 723 25.89 -17.67 -17.30
CA GLY A 723 25.67 -16.26 -17.02
C GLY A 723 25.32 -16.00 -15.56
N ASP A 724 24.80 -14.80 -15.31
CA ASP A 724 24.37 -14.25 -14.02
C ASP A 724 22.83 -14.20 -13.87
N ALA A 725 22.09 -14.48 -14.94
CA ALA A 725 20.63 -14.37 -14.96
C ALA A 725 19.96 -15.36 -14.00
N LEU A 726 18.92 -14.89 -13.30
CA LEU A 726 18.17 -15.66 -12.31
C LEU A 726 16.84 -16.14 -12.87
N GLY A 727 16.45 -17.37 -12.56
CA GLY A 727 15.11 -17.88 -12.84
C GLY A 727 14.17 -17.69 -11.66
N ARG A 728 13.07 -16.96 -11.87
CA ARG A 728 12.00 -16.81 -10.89
C ARG A 728 10.77 -17.55 -11.35
N VAL A 729 10.49 -18.69 -10.73
CA VAL A 729 9.22 -19.42 -10.90
C VAL A 729 8.10 -18.61 -10.25
N TYR A 730 6.99 -18.38 -10.97
CA TYR A 730 5.84 -17.65 -10.42
C TYR A 730 5.37 -18.27 -9.10
N THR A 731 4.93 -17.42 -8.19
CA THR A 731 4.40 -17.84 -6.89
C THR A 731 3.03 -18.49 -7.08
N VAL A 732 2.80 -19.63 -6.44
CA VAL A 732 1.52 -20.34 -6.41
C VAL A 732 1.03 -20.37 -4.98
N HIS A 733 -0.25 -20.07 -4.76
CA HIS A 733 -0.86 -20.10 -3.44
C HIS A 733 -1.19 -21.54 -3.03
N VAL A 734 -1.09 -21.85 -1.74
CA VAL A 734 -1.31 -23.21 -1.18
C VAL A 734 -2.74 -23.71 -1.39
N THR A 735 -3.73 -22.80 -1.53
CA THR A 735 -5.11 -23.19 -1.90
C THR A 735 -5.20 -23.84 -3.28
N ASN A 736 -4.23 -23.60 -4.16
CA ASN A 736 -4.03 -24.40 -5.37
C ASN A 736 -2.94 -25.45 -5.09
N MET A 737 -3.27 -26.39 -4.21
CA MET A 737 -2.31 -27.33 -3.60
C MET A 737 -1.53 -28.13 -4.64
N GLU A 738 -2.19 -28.67 -5.65
CA GLU A 738 -1.52 -29.45 -6.70
C GLU A 738 -0.50 -28.60 -7.49
N CYS A 739 -0.86 -27.37 -7.86
CA CYS A 739 0.06 -26.48 -8.58
C CYS A 739 1.18 -25.97 -7.66
N PHE A 740 0.89 -25.80 -6.36
CA PHE A 740 1.88 -25.48 -5.33
C PHE A 740 2.89 -26.62 -5.16
N CYS A 741 2.43 -27.86 -5.06
CA CYS A 741 3.27 -29.06 -5.00
C CYS A 741 4.09 -29.22 -6.28
N LEU A 742 3.49 -29.00 -7.46
CA LEU A 742 4.22 -28.97 -8.72
C LEU A 742 5.34 -27.92 -8.71
N ARG A 743 5.06 -26.70 -8.22
CA ARG A 743 6.08 -25.65 -8.07
C ARG A 743 7.22 -26.10 -7.14
N MET A 744 6.90 -26.77 -6.04
CA MET A 744 7.88 -27.33 -5.12
C MET A 744 8.75 -28.36 -5.84
N LEU A 745 8.16 -29.29 -6.59
CA LEU A 745 8.90 -30.29 -7.37
C LEU A 745 9.82 -29.63 -8.41
N LEU A 746 9.39 -28.54 -9.07
CA LEU A 746 10.25 -27.80 -10.02
C LEU A 746 11.50 -27.16 -9.38
N HIS A 747 11.51 -26.99 -8.06
CA HIS A 747 12.67 -26.53 -7.29
C HIS A 747 13.55 -27.67 -6.76
N HIS A 748 13.15 -28.94 -6.89
CA HIS A 748 13.85 -30.09 -6.31
C HIS A 748 14.17 -31.20 -7.32
N VAL A 749 13.40 -31.33 -8.40
CA VAL A 749 13.59 -32.34 -9.45
C VAL A 749 14.48 -31.76 -10.56
N ARG A 750 15.56 -32.48 -10.87
CA ARG A 750 16.48 -32.14 -11.97
C ARG A 750 16.03 -32.81 -13.26
N GLY A 751 16.07 -32.05 -14.35
CA GLY A 751 15.85 -32.59 -15.69
C GLY A 751 14.51 -33.23 -16.02
N PRO A 752 13.36 -32.82 -15.44
CA PRO A 752 12.08 -33.46 -15.74
C PRO A 752 11.76 -33.33 -17.23
N THR A 753 11.29 -34.41 -17.84
CA THR A 753 10.95 -34.50 -19.28
C THR A 753 9.45 -34.37 -19.56
N SER A 754 8.61 -34.43 -18.52
CA SER A 754 7.16 -34.26 -18.61
C SER A 754 6.56 -33.96 -17.22
N PHE A 755 5.25 -33.64 -17.18
CA PHE A 755 4.49 -33.54 -15.94
C PHE A 755 4.48 -34.87 -15.16
N ASN A 756 4.36 -36.01 -15.83
CA ASN A 756 4.41 -37.32 -15.18
C ASN A 756 5.78 -37.63 -14.58
N ASP A 757 6.86 -37.14 -15.18
CA ASP A 757 8.21 -37.32 -14.66
C ASP A 757 8.41 -36.66 -13.29
N LEU A 758 7.77 -35.50 -13.07
CA LEU A 758 7.76 -34.83 -11.76
C LEU A 758 7.06 -35.67 -10.67
N LYS A 759 6.10 -36.52 -11.06
CA LYS A 759 5.36 -37.41 -10.15
C LYS A 759 6.10 -38.71 -9.83
N LYS A 760 7.30 -38.96 -10.38
CA LYS A 760 8.05 -40.20 -10.14
C LYS A 760 9.09 -40.03 -9.05
N TYR A 761 9.16 -40.90 -8.05
CA TYR A 761 10.21 -40.92 -7.03
C TYR A 761 10.57 -42.37 -6.68
N ASN A 762 11.87 -42.68 -6.55
CA ASN A 762 12.37 -44.04 -6.27
C ASN A 762 11.74 -45.13 -7.16
N ASN A 763 11.63 -44.88 -8.47
CA ASN A 763 11.00 -45.76 -9.47
C ASN A 763 9.49 -46.03 -9.27
N GLN A 764 8.82 -45.33 -8.34
CA GLN A 764 7.38 -45.36 -8.15
C GLN A 764 6.74 -44.09 -8.76
N GLU A 765 5.67 -44.27 -9.53
CA GLU A 765 4.86 -43.17 -10.07
C GLU A 765 3.66 -42.91 -9.16
N PHE A 766 3.50 -41.65 -8.74
CA PHE A 766 2.41 -41.20 -7.87
C PHE A 766 1.27 -40.59 -8.69
N SER A 767 0.05 -40.61 -8.15
CA SER A 767 -1.14 -40.15 -8.87
C SER A 767 -1.22 -38.63 -8.93
N THR A 768 -0.79 -37.95 -7.86
CA THR A 768 -0.82 -36.49 -7.69
C THR A 768 0.57 -35.89 -7.44
N PHE A 769 0.72 -34.57 -7.67
CA PHE A 769 1.96 -33.87 -7.33
C PHE A 769 2.15 -33.77 -5.81
N ARG A 770 1.06 -33.72 -5.06
CA ARG A 770 1.07 -33.77 -3.59
C ARG A 770 1.69 -35.06 -3.07
N GLU A 771 1.19 -36.22 -3.49
CA GLU A 771 1.74 -37.54 -3.10
C GLU A 771 3.24 -37.64 -3.44
N ALA A 772 3.63 -37.13 -4.62
CA ALA A 772 5.02 -37.09 -5.04
C ALA A 772 5.90 -36.16 -4.18
N CYS A 773 5.33 -35.12 -3.55
CA CYS A 773 6.00 -34.28 -2.57
C CYS A 773 6.08 -34.93 -1.20
N GLU A 774 4.99 -35.57 -0.73
CA GLU A 774 4.93 -36.33 0.53
C GLU A 774 5.97 -37.45 0.53
N ALA A 775 6.02 -38.26 -0.54
CA ALA A 775 7.00 -39.33 -0.68
C ALA A 775 8.46 -38.84 -0.67
N ARG A 776 8.70 -37.58 -1.06
CA ARG A 776 10.02 -36.93 -1.03
C ARG A 776 10.33 -36.21 0.28
N GLY A 777 9.41 -36.19 1.24
CA GLY A 777 9.53 -35.41 2.47
C GLY A 777 9.54 -33.90 2.23
N LEU A 778 8.92 -33.42 1.14
CA LEU A 778 8.80 -32.00 0.83
C LEU A 778 7.55 -31.35 1.48
N LEU A 779 6.66 -32.16 2.05
CA LEU A 779 5.51 -31.73 2.87
C LEU A 779 5.76 -32.14 4.32
N GLU A 780 5.29 -31.33 5.27
CA GLU A 780 5.43 -31.61 6.70
C GLU A 780 4.70 -32.91 7.07
N ASP A 781 5.36 -33.75 7.88
CA ASP A 781 4.82 -35.02 8.37
C ASP A 781 3.76 -34.75 9.46
N ASP A 782 2.56 -35.31 9.30
CA ASP A 782 1.46 -35.21 10.26
C ASP A 782 1.78 -35.88 11.61
N ASN A 783 2.95 -36.53 11.78
CA ASN A 783 3.41 -37.06 13.06
C ASN A 783 3.35 -36.03 14.19
N HIS A 784 3.65 -34.75 13.93
CA HIS A 784 3.53 -33.72 14.96
C HIS A 784 2.07 -33.48 15.39
N TRP A 785 1.12 -33.50 14.45
CA TRP A 785 -0.32 -33.39 14.75
C TRP A 785 -0.87 -34.64 15.43
N ASN A 786 -0.33 -35.80 15.04
CA ASN A 786 -0.64 -37.07 15.67
C ASN A 786 -0.19 -37.08 17.14
N ILE A 787 1.08 -36.71 17.42
CA ILE A 787 1.59 -36.57 18.79
C ILE A 787 0.76 -35.54 19.57
N THR A 788 0.43 -34.40 18.95
CA THR A 788 -0.39 -33.35 19.56
C THR A 788 -1.79 -33.85 19.95
N LEU A 789 -2.46 -34.61 19.08
CA LEU A 789 -3.77 -35.19 19.38
C LEU A 789 -3.68 -36.35 20.37
N GLU A 790 -2.59 -37.12 20.35
CA GLU A 790 -2.31 -38.20 21.29
C GLU A 790 -2.12 -37.67 22.71
N GLU A 791 -1.33 -36.61 22.88
CA GLU A 791 -1.17 -35.92 24.16
C GLU A 791 -2.50 -35.29 24.62
N ALA A 792 -3.21 -34.60 23.72
CA ALA A 792 -4.51 -34.01 24.06
C ALA A 792 -5.53 -35.07 24.48
N ALA A 793 -5.55 -36.23 23.81
CA ALA A 793 -6.43 -37.34 24.13
C ALA A 793 -6.17 -37.94 25.53
N GLN A 794 -4.93 -37.86 26.03
CA GLN A 794 -4.57 -38.36 27.36
C GLN A 794 -4.92 -37.39 28.49
N CYS A 795 -4.93 -36.07 28.24
CA CYS A 795 -5.03 -35.06 29.30
C CYS A 795 -6.22 -34.08 29.18
N ARG A 796 -7.01 -34.13 28.10
CA ARG A 796 -8.13 -33.20 27.85
C ARG A 796 -9.46 -33.93 27.67
N SER A 797 -10.56 -33.19 27.85
CA SER A 797 -11.91 -33.70 27.61
C SER A 797 -12.22 -33.81 26.11
N ALA A 798 -13.12 -34.73 25.75
CA ALA A 798 -13.56 -34.98 24.38
C ALA A 798 -13.95 -33.68 23.63
N ALA A 799 -14.64 -32.74 24.29
CA ALA A 799 -14.99 -31.45 23.72
C ALA A 799 -13.77 -30.57 23.36
N LYS A 800 -12.69 -30.64 24.14
CA LYS A 800 -11.44 -29.91 23.88
C LYS A 800 -10.62 -30.59 22.78
N VAL A 801 -10.64 -31.92 22.72
CA VAL A 801 -10.01 -32.68 21.62
C VAL A 801 -10.71 -32.38 20.29
N ARG A 802 -12.06 -32.33 20.26
CA ARG A 802 -12.83 -31.89 19.08
C ARG A 802 -12.47 -30.46 18.64
N MET A 803 -12.36 -29.54 19.59
CA MET A 803 -11.99 -28.14 19.31
C MET A 803 -10.59 -28.03 18.71
N LEU A 804 -9.62 -28.76 19.27
CA LEU A 804 -8.26 -28.82 18.75
C LEU A 804 -8.26 -29.38 17.33
N PHE A 805 -8.98 -30.47 17.09
CA PHE A 805 -9.10 -31.07 15.76
C PHE A 805 -9.74 -30.12 14.73
N ALA A 806 -10.81 -29.40 15.10
CA ALA A 806 -11.43 -28.39 14.25
C ALA A 806 -10.47 -27.25 13.90
N ILE A 807 -9.63 -26.80 14.84
CA ILE A 807 -8.60 -25.78 14.61
C ILE A 807 -7.53 -26.31 13.65
N LEU A 808 -7.03 -27.53 13.87
CA LEU A 808 -6.02 -28.17 13.02
C LEU A 808 -6.51 -28.26 11.57
N ILE A 809 -7.76 -28.72 11.37
CA ILE A 809 -8.39 -28.77 10.04
C ILE A 809 -8.51 -27.38 9.42
N ALA A 810 -8.99 -26.41 10.20
CA ALA A 810 -9.30 -25.08 9.69
C ALA A 810 -8.05 -24.24 9.37
N THR A 811 -6.92 -24.49 10.03
CA THR A 811 -5.78 -23.54 10.05
C THR A 811 -4.42 -24.13 9.71
N CYS A 812 -4.23 -25.45 9.85
CA CYS A 812 -2.90 -26.08 9.76
C CYS A 812 -2.63 -26.81 8.44
N GLY A 813 -3.60 -26.93 7.54
CA GLY A 813 -3.39 -27.52 6.21
C GLY A 813 -2.97 -29.00 6.25
N LEU A 814 -3.61 -29.78 7.13
CA LEU A 814 -3.34 -31.20 7.40
C LEU A 814 -3.17 -32.05 6.13
N SER A 815 -2.19 -32.96 6.16
CA SER A 815 -1.93 -33.84 5.01
C SER A 815 -3.06 -34.86 4.78
N ASN A 816 -3.56 -35.48 5.86
CA ASN A 816 -4.66 -36.45 5.81
C ASN A 816 -5.63 -36.35 7.02
N PRO A 817 -6.61 -35.42 6.99
CA PRO A 817 -7.60 -35.24 8.07
C PRO A 817 -8.43 -36.49 8.38
N GLN A 818 -8.76 -37.29 7.36
CA GLN A 818 -9.56 -38.50 7.53
C GLN A 818 -8.84 -39.54 8.39
N GLN A 819 -7.52 -39.70 8.20
CA GLN A 819 -6.73 -40.65 8.99
C GLN A 819 -6.67 -40.26 10.48
N LEU A 820 -6.51 -38.97 10.78
CA LEU A 820 -6.52 -38.47 12.16
C LEU A 820 -7.91 -38.58 12.80
N TRP A 821 -8.98 -38.31 12.05
CA TRP A 821 -10.35 -38.55 12.51
C TRP A 821 -10.56 -40.02 12.89
N GLU A 822 -10.23 -40.96 12.00
CA GLU A 822 -10.40 -42.39 12.26
C GLU A 822 -9.62 -42.87 13.49
N ARG A 823 -8.44 -42.30 13.73
CA ARG A 823 -7.58 -42.64 14.87
C ARG A 823 -8.11 -42.14 16.21
N TYR A 824 -8.73 -40.95 16.26
CA TYR A 824 -9.11 -40.29 17.51
C TYR A 824 -10.63 -40.10 17.72
N LYS A 825 -11.47 -40.60 16.81
CA LYS A 825 -12.95 -40.43 16.86
C LYS A 825 -13.60 -40.93 18.16
N ILE A 826 -13.03 -41.94 18.82
CA ILE A 826 -13.55 -42.47 20.10
C ILE A 826 -13.35 -41.42 21.19
N GLN A 827 -12.13 -40.92 21.34
CA GLN A 827 -11.76 -39.90 22.33
C GLN A 827 -12.50 -38.59 22.06
N MET A 828 -12.81 -38.30 20.80
CA MET A 828 -13.63 -37.16 20.40
C MET A 828 -15.14 -37.37 20.60
N ALA A 829 -15.64 -38.57 20.92
CA ALA A 829 -17.07 -38.83 21.07
C ALA A 829 -17.47 -39.33 22.47
N ASP A 830 -16.49 -39.47 23.38
CA ASP A 830 -16.65 -40.11 24.69
C ASP A 830 -17.68 -39.39 25.60
N ASP A 831 -17.69 -38.06 25.62
CA ASP A 831 -18.67 -37.26 26.37
C ASP A 831 -20.10 -37.40 25.80
N ILE A 832 -20.24 -37.59 24.49
CA ILE A 832 -21.52 -37.79 23.82
C ILE A 832 -22.08 -39.16 24.22
N LEU A 833 -21.25 -40.20 24.21
CA LEU A 833 -21.64 -41.54 24.66
C LEU A 833 -22.09 -41.51 26.13
N HIS A 834 -21.30 -40.92 27.02
CA HIS A 834 -21.63 -40.85 28.45
C HIS A 834 -22.97 -40.14 28.72
N ARG A 835 -23.25 -39.06 27.97
CA ARG A 835 -24.53 -38.34 28.05
C ARG A 835 -25.71 -39.17 27.56
N VAL A 836 -25.53 -39.98 26.50
CA VAL A 836 -26.56 -40.88 25.99
C VAL A 836 -26.79 -42.05 26.95
N GLN A 837 -25.73 -42.59 27.55
CA GLN A 837 -25.79 -43.67 28.54
C GLN A 837 -26.53 -43.28 29.82
N HIS A 838 -26.50 -42.00 30.20
CA HIS A 838 -27.32 -41.47 31.29
C HIS A 838 -28.83 -41.67 31.09
N HIS A 839 -29.29 -41.74 29.83
CA HIS A 839 -30.70 -41.94 29.48
C HIS A 839 -30.98 -43.37 29.01
N ASN A 840 -29.98 -44.06 28.44
CA ASN A 840 -30.06 -45.44 27.99
C ASN A 840 -28.74 -46.20 28.23
N PRO A 841 -28.61 -46.94 29.35
CA PRO A 841 -27.35 -47.54 29.80
C PRO A 841 -26.72 -48.55 28.84
N ASN A 842 -27.50 -49.13 27.92
CA ASN A 842 -27.04 -50.21 27.03
C ASN A 842 -26.47 -49.71 25.70
N VAL A 843 -26.42 -48.39 25.48
CA VAL A 843 -25.90 -47.82 24.23
C VAL A 843 -24.37 -47.86 24.22
N THR A 844 -23.81 -48.29 23.10
CA THR A 844 -22.37 -48.27 22.78
C THR A 844 -22.10 -47.33 21.60
N TYR A 845 -20.82 -47.12 21.26
CA TYR A 845 -20.43 -46.32 20.09
C TYR A 845 -21.12 -46.81 18.82
N ASN A 846 -21.81 -45.91 18.13
CA ASN A 846 -22.54 -46.17 16.89
C ASN A 846 -22.48 -44.94 15.97
N ASP A 847 -22.99 -45.08 14.75
CA ASP A 847 -22.93 -44.02 13.74
C ASP A 847 -23.63 -42.73 14.20
N PHE A 848 -24.68 -42.82 15.00
CA PHE A 848 -25.35 -41.65 15.57
C PHE A 848 -24.41 -40.83 16.47
N ILE A 849 -23.66 -41.49 17.35
CA ILE A 849 -22.72 -40.83 18.28
C ILE A 849 -21.56 -40.17 17.51
N PHE A 850 -20.98 -40.88 16.53
CA PHE A 850 -19.92 -40.31 15.70
C PHE A 850 -20.41 -39.18 14.79
N ASN A 851 -21.64 -39.29 14.27
CA ASN A 851 -22.28 -38.25 13.49
C ASN A 851 -22.55 -36.98 14.31
N GLU A 852 -22.93 -37.12 15.58
CA GLU A 852 -23.06 -35.96 16.48
C GLU A 852 -21.69 -35.32 16.79
N ALA A 853 -20.64 -36.12 16.96
CA ALA A 853 -19.27 -35.61 17.11
C ALA A 853 -18.82 -34.83 15.86
N LEU A 854 -19.05 -35.37 14.66
CA LEU A 854 -18.79 -34.68 13.39
C LEU A 854 -19.62 -33.41 13.22
N THR A 855 -20.89 -33.41 13.64
CA THR A 855 -21.73 -32.19 13.62
C THR A 855 -21.11 -31.08 14.48
N LYS A 856 -20.65 -31.42 15.69
CA LYS A 856 -19.99 -30.45 16.57
C LYS A 856 -18.66 -29.94 16.03
N ILE A 857 -17.90 -30.79 15.31
CA ILE A 857 -16.65 -30.40 14.65
C ILE A 857 -16.97 -29.50 13.45
N GLU A 858 -17.95 -29.86 12.62
CA GLU A 858 -18.38 -29.07 11.46
C GLU A 858 -18.88 -27.68 11.86
N ASP A 859 -19.71 -27.58 12.91
CA ASP A 859 -20.16 -26.28 13.42
C ASP A 859 -18.99 -25.38 13.83
N GLN A 860 -17.92 -25.96 14.38
CA GLN A 860 -16.70 -25.23 14.71
C GLN A 860 -15.92 -24.82 13.46
N VAL A 861 -15.77 -25.72 12.48
CA VAL A 861 -15.05 -25.43 11.22
C VAL A 861 -15.78 -24.37 10.38
N ILE A 862 -17.10 -24.45 10.28
CA ILE A 862 -17.93 -23.41 9.64
C ILE A 862 -17.76 -22.09 10.37
N THR A 863 -17.75 -22.10 11.70
CA THR A 863 -17.54 -20.88 12.50
C THR A 863 -16.16 -20.25 12.24
N ILE A 864 -15.12 -21.06 11.99
CA ILE A 864 -13.75 -20.58 11.76
C ILE A 864 -13.55 -20.12 10.31
N THR A 865 -14.07 -20.88 9.34
CA THR A 865 -13.68 -20.75 7.92
C THR A 865 -14.83 -20.41 6.97
N GLY A 866 -16.09 -20.54 7.41
CA GLY A 866 -17.27 -20.42 6.58
C GLY A 866 -17.48 -21.58 5.59
N LYS A 867 -16.73 -22.67 5.75
CA LYS A 867 -16.71 -23.84 4.86
C LYS A 867 -17.12 -25.12 5.59
N ASP A 868 -17.61 -26.11 4.85
CA ASP A 868 -18.09 -27.38 5.40
C ASP A 868 -16.95 -28.41 5.49
N LEU A 869 -17.13 -29.51 6.24
CA LEU A 869 -16.06 -30.53 6.41
C LEU A 869 -15.63 -31.19 5.09
N SER A 870 -16.51 -31.23 4.09
CA SER A 870 -16.19 -31.75 2.75
C SER A 870 -15.08 -30.97 2.06
N ASP A 871 -14.96 -29.66 2.33
CA ASP A 871 -13.94 -28.80 1.72
C ASP A 871 -12.53 -29.10 2.26
N PHE A 872 -12.44 -29.90 3.32
CA PHE A 872 -11.21 -30.36 3.95
C PHE A 872 -10.98 -31.87 3.82
N GLY A 873 -11.77 -32.56 2.99
CA GLY A 873 -11.60 -34.00 2.73
C GLY A 873 -12.17 -34.93 3.81
N LEU A 874 -13.15 -34.45 4.60
CA LEU A 874 -13.91 -35.25 5.58
C LEU A 874 -15.38 -35.42 5.15
N SER A 875 -16.03 -36.48 5.65
CA SER A 875 -17.45 -36.74 5.40
C SER A 875 -18.36 -35.72 6.11
N ARG A 876 -19.42 -35.26 5.41
CA ARG A 876 -20.44 -34.38 6.01
C ARG A 876 -21.32 -35.14 7.01
N PRO A 877 -21.69 -34.53 8.16
CA PRO A 877 -22.63 -35.11 9.10
C PRO A 877 -24.09 -34.99 8.61
N GLN A 878 -24.92 -35.97 8.98
CA GLN A 878 -26.37 -35.97 8.75
C GLN A 878 -27.08 -35.16 9.85
N ARG A 879 -27.71 -34.04 9.50
CA ARG A 879 -28.42 -33.16 10.46
C ARG A 879 -29.94 -33.41 10.42
N THR A 880 -30.51 -33.94 11.51
CA THR A 880 -31.97 -34.08 11.70
C THR A 880 -32.45 -33.23 12.89
N GLY A 881 -33.31 -32.22 12.64
CA GLY A 881 -34.18 -31.54 13.64
C GLY A 881 -33.51 -30.82 14.83
N GLU A 882 -33.44 -29.48 14.76
CA GLU A 882 -32.70 -28.57 15.67
C GLU A 882 -33.09 -28.60 17.17
N VAL A 883 -32.08 -28.60 18.05
CA VAL A 883 -32.18 -28.02 19.41
C VAL A 883 -31.03 -27.02 19.61
N CYS A 884 -31.37 -25.74 19.82
CA CYS A 884 -30.44 -24.59 19.89
C CYS A 884 -29.53 -24.64 21.14
N SER A 885 -28.22 -24.78 20.92
CA SER A 885 -27.23 -25.05 21.99
C SER A 885 -26.96 -23.87 22.93
N ASP A 886 -26.98 -22.63 22.41
CA ASP A 886 -26.74 -21.41 23.20
C ASP A 886 -27.91 -21.14 24.18
N ILE A 887 -29.15 -21.47 23.79
CA ILE A 887 -30.33 -21.33 24.67
C ILE A 887 -30.31 -22.39 25.78
N ILE A 888 -30.00 -23.65 25.46
CA ILE A 888 -29.89 -24.71 26.48
C ILE A 888 -28.90 -24.30 27.57
N ARG A 889 -27.74 -23.73 27.19
CA ARG A 889 -26.74 -23.28 28.16
C ARG A 889 -27.29 -22.24 29.13
N GLU A 890 -27.97 -21.20 28.62
CA GLU A 890 -28.49 -20.13 29.49
C GLU A 890 -29.66 -20.59 30.38
N LEU A 891 -30.32 -21.69 30.03
CA LEU A 891 -31.43 -22.29 30.80
C LEU A 891 -31.01 -23.44 31.71
N SER A 892 -29.75 -23.89 31.65
CA SER A 892 -29.24 -25.08 32.32
C SER A 892 -28.79 -24.89 33.78
N TYR A 893 -28.94 -23.68 34.33
CA TYR A 893 -28.55 -23.40 35.72
C TYR A 893 -29.50 -24.07 36.73
N ASP A 894 -28.94 -24.54 37.85
CA ASP A 894 -29.73 -25.11 38.94
C ASP A 894 -30.51 -24.02 39.70
N ALA A 895 -31.83 -24.00 39.48
CA ALA A 895 -32.73 -23.04 40.11
C ALA A 895 -32.73 -23.12 41.65
N ALA A 896 -32.51 -24.31 42.23
CA ALA A 896 -32.50 -24.47 43.69
C ALA A 896 -31.25 -23.82 44.31
N SER A 897 -30.07 -24.08 43.72
CA SER A 897 -28.82 -23.45 44.13
C SER A 897 -28.85 -21.92 43.97
N LEU A 898 -29.39 -21.41 42.86
CA LEU A 898 -29.54 -19.97 42.64
C LEU A 898 -30.51 -19.33 43.65
N GLN A 899 -31.63 -19.99 43.96
CA GLN A 899 -32.57 -19.50 44.97
C GLN A 899 -31.93 -19.41 46.35
N GLN A 900 -31.11 -20.39 46.73
CA GLN A 900 -30.36 -20.36 47.99
C GLN A 900 -29.38 -19.18 48.01
N GLN A 901 -28.59 -19.00 46.94
CA GLN A 901 -27.64 -17.89 46.83
C GLN A 901 -28.34 -16.52 46.99
N ILE A 902 -29.52 -16.35 46.39
CA ILE A 902 -30.30 -15.10 46.48
C ILE A 902 -30.74 -14.84 47.92
N THR A 903 -31.33 -15.84 48.58
CA THR A 903 -31.84 -15.72 49.97
C THR A 903 -30.73 -15.33 50.95
N GLU A 904 -29.52 -15.86 50.77
CA GLU A 904 -28.36 -15.55 51.63
C GLU A 904 -27.72 -14.18 51.30
N SER A 905 -27.75 -13.77 50.03
CA SER A 905 -26.98 -12.61 49.53
C SER A 905 -27.76 -11.30 49.54
N VAL A 906 -29.07 -11.30 49.29
CA VAL A 906 -29.91 -10.08 49.27
C VAL A 906 -29.92 -9.32 50.62
N PRO A 907 -29.96 -9.99 51.79
CA PRO A 907 -29.87 -9.31 53.08
C PRO A 907 -28.54 -8.59 53.31
N ARG A 908 -27.46 -9.04 52.64
CA ARG A 908 -26.09 -8.52 52.78
C ARG A 908 -25.80 -7.30 51.90
N LEU A 909 -26.76 -6.89 51.05
CA LEU A 909 -26.62 -5.69 50.24
C LEU A 909 -26.60 -4.43 51.11
N ASN A 910 -25.63 -3.57 50.89
CA ASN A 910 -25.64 -2.23 51.48
C ASN A 910 -26.73 -1.35 50.82
N PRO A 911 -27.08 -0.17 51.38
CA PRO A 911 -28.17 0.66 50.85
C PRO A 911 -28.00 1.05 49.38
N GLU A 912 -26.77 1.36 48.94
CA GLU A 912 -26.46 1.75 47.57
C GLU A 912 -26.67 0.58 46.59
N GLN A 913 -26.16 -0.61 46.93
CA GLN A 913 -26.32 -1.82 46.14
C GLN A 913 -27.78 -2.29 46.09
N ARG A 914 -28.52 -2.19 47.20
CA ARG A 914 -29.95 -2.53 47.27
C ARG A 914 -30.78 -1.64 46.35
N LEU A 915 -30.51 -0.34 46.33
CA LEU A 915 -31.17 0.60 45.43
C LEU A 915 -31.00 0.20 43.96
N VAL A 916 -29.77 -0.16 43.55
CA VAL A 916 -29.49 -0.64 42.19
C VAL A 916 -30.21 -1.94 41.89
N PHE A 917 -30.16 -2.90 42.82
CA PHE A 917 -30.81 -4.20 42.68
C PHE A 917 -32.32 -4.06 42.44
N GLU A 918 -33.01 -3.30 43.29
CA GLU A 918 -34.45 -3.07 43.20
C GLU A 918 -34.84 -2.35 41.91
N ASN A 919 -34.11 -1.29 41.52
CA ASN A 919 -34.39 -0.53 40.30
C ASN A 919 -34.23 -1.38 39.03
N VAL A 920 -33.18 -2.20 38.96
CA VAL A 920 -32.92 -3.05 37.79
C VAL A 920 -33.94 -4.18 37.72
N VAL A 921 -34.24 -4.85 38.83
CA VAL A 921 -35.24 -5.93 38.88
C VAL A 921 -36.63 -5.40 38.50
N GLN A 922 -37.06 -4.27 39.08
CA GLN A 922 -38.35 -3.64 38.77
C GLN A 922 -38.50 -3.34 37.27
N LYS A 923 -37.42 -2.87 36.62
CA LYS A 923 -37.42 -2.55 35.18
C LYS A 923 -37.42 -3.78 34.27
N ILE A 924 -36.88 -4.90 34.75
CA ILE A 924 -36.98 -6.19 34.06
C ILE A 924 -38.41 -6.73 34.17
N GLU A 925 -39.02 -6.64 35.35
CA GLU A 925 -40.39 -7.10 35.61
C GLU A 925 -41.45 -6.29 34.86
N SER A 926 -41.27 -4.97 34.75
CA SER A 926 -42.19 -4.11 33.99
C SER A 926 -42.08 -4.27 32.47
N GLY A 927 -41.01 -4.90 31.96
CA GLY A 927 -40.80 -5.12 30.53
C GLY A 927 -40.52 -3.83 29.73
N GLU A 928 -40.28 -2.70 30.40
CA GLU A 928 -40.08 -1.39 29.77
C GLU A 928 -38.67 -1.19 29.19
N GLY A 929 -37.76 -2.15 29.40
CA GLY A 929 -36.35 -2.03 29.03
C GLY A 929 -35.62 -0.96 29.85
N GLY A 930 -34.32 -0.79 29.60
CA GLY A 930 -33.57 0.27 30.26
C GLY A 930 -32.06 0.18 30.05
N LEU A 931 -31.40 1.33 30.04
CA LEU A 931 -29.95 1.42 29.93
C LEU A 931 -29.38 2.08 31.18
N PHE A 932 -28.56 1.34 31.93
CA PHE A 932 -28.01 1.75 33.21
C PHE A 932 -26.48 1.74 33.17
N PHE A 933 -25.85 2.63 33.93
CA PHE A 933 -24.42 2.59 34.21
C PHE A 933 -24.16 2.60 35.71
N LEU A 934 -23.35 1.66 36.17
CA LEU A 934 -22.92 1.54 37.56
C LEU A 934 -21.45 1.98 37.67
N ASP A 935 -21.25 3.20 38.20
CA ASP A 935 -19.94 3.70 38.61
C ASP A 935 -19.56 3.03 39.94
N ALA A 936 -18.55 2.18 39.90
CA ALA A 936 -18.16 1.36 41.04
C ALA A 936 -16.63 1.33 41.20
N PRO A 937 -16.06 2.21 42.07
CA PRO A 937 -14.68 2.12 42.52
C PRO A 937 -14.27 0.73 43.00
N GLY A 938 -12.98 0.44 42.96
CA GLY A 938 -12.42 -0.81 43.47
C GLY A 938 -12.82 -1.09 44.93
N GLY A 939 -13.33 -2.30 45.21
CA GLY A 939 -13.69 -2.73 46.57
C GLY A 939 -15.14 -2.46 46.99
N THR A 940 -15.96 -1.83 46.15
CA THR A 940 -17.38 -1.49 46.44
C THR A 940 -18.38 -2.65 46.26
N GLY A 941 -17.91 -3.83 45.86
CA GLY A 941 -18.76 -5.02 45.71
C GLY A 941 -19.52 -5.12 44.37
N LYS A 942 -19.05 -4.43 43.32
CA LYS A 942 -19.59 -4.51 41.93
C LYS A 942 -19.90 -5.95 41.50
N THR A 943 -18.90 -6.82 41.48
CA THR A 943 -19.03 -8.22 41.00
C THR A 943 -20.05 -9.03 41.79
N PHE A 944 -20.14 -8.80 43.10
CA PHE A 944 -21.14 -9.44 43.97
C PHE A 944 -22.56 -9.06 43.53
N LEU A 945 -22.81 -7.77 43.32
CA LEU A 945 -24.11 -7.25 42.86
C LEU A 945 -24.47 -7.75 41.45
N LEU A 946 -23.51 -7.75 40.51
CA LEU A 946 -23.73 -8.23 39.14
C LEU A 946 -24.13 -9.71 39.09
N ASN A 947 -23.42 -10.57 39.85
CA ASN A 947 -23.74 -11.99 39.92
C ASN A 947 -25.10 -12.25 40.59
N LEU A 948 -25.48 -11.44 41.57
CA LEU A 948 -26.79 -11.55 42.23
C LEU A 948 -27.94 -11.19 41.27
N LEU A 949 -27.78 -10.14 40.45
CA LEU A 949 -28.74 -9.79 39.40
C LEU A 949 -28.89 -10.88 38.33
N LEU A 950 -27.77 -11.49 37.91
CA LEU A 950 -27.80 -12.63 36.99
C LEU A 950 -28.53 -13.84 37.60
N ALA A 951 -28.26 -14.15 38.87
CA ALA A 951 -28.91 -15.24 39.59
C ALA A 951 -30.43 -15.03 39.69
N GLN A 952 -30.87 -13.81 40.01
CA GLN A 952 -32.29 -13.45 40.13
C GLN A 952 -33.10 -13.81 38.88
N ILE A 953 -32.56 -13.55 37.69
CA ILE A 953 -33.25 -13.84 36.43
C ILE A 953 -33.15 -15.31 36.01
N ARG A 954 -31.98 -15.93 36.23
CA ARG A 954 -31.74 -17.33 35.85
C ARG A 954 -32.51 -18.34 36.69
N LYS A 955 -32.79 -18.00 37.96
CA LYS A 955 -33.61 -18.82 38.86
C LYS A 955 -35.00 -19.14 38.25
N ASP A 956 -35.60 -18.17 37.58
CA ASP A 956 -36.91 -18.31 36.92
C ASP A 956 -36.78 -18.81 35.47
N LYS A 957 -35.66 -19.45 35.12
CA LYS A 957 -35.30 -19.89 33.75
C LYS A 957 -35.39 -18.75 32.72
N GLY A 958 -35.10 -17.52 33.14
CA GLY A 958 -34.95 -16.38 32.23
C GLY A 958 -33.55 -16.33 31.62
N VAL A 959 -33.45 -15.86 30.38
CA VAL A 959 -32.15 -15.65 29.71
C VAL A 959 -31.51 -14.36 30.22
N ALA A 960 -30.39 -14.49 30.92
CA ALA A 960 -29.56 -13.37 31.39
C ALA A 960 -28.11 -13.56 30.96
N VAL A 961 -27.60 -12.61 30.17
CA VAL A 961 -26.32 -12.69 29.48
C VAL A 961 -25.27 -11.87 30.22
N ALA A 962 -24.16 -12.51 30.57
CA ALA A 962 -23.04 -11.89 31.26
C ALA A 962 -21.87 -11.68 30.29
N VAL A 963 -21.49 -10.41 30.06
CA VAL A 963 -20.32 -10.05 29.25
C VAL A 963 -19.35 -9.14 30.00
N ALA A 964 -18.08 -9.17 29.60
CA ALA A 964 -17.08 -8.22 30.06
C ALA A 964 -16.16 -7.76 28.92
N SER A 965 -15.50 -6.62 29.08
CA SER A 965 -14.58 -6.08 28.06
C SER A 965 -13.27 -6.88 27.94
N SER A 966 -12.82 -7.55 29.01
CA SER A 966 -11.62 -8.39 29.04
C SER A 966 -11.93 -9.84 29.44
N GLY A 967 -11.05 -10.77 29.04
CA GLY A 967 -11.20 -12.19 29.36
C GLY A 967 -11.16 -12.48 30.86
N ILE A 968 -10.25 -11.82 31.60
CA ILE A 968 -10.11 -11.99 33.05
C ILE A 968 -11.36 -11.49 33.78
N ALA A 969 -11.86 -10.30 33.43
CA ALA A 969 -13.08 -9.77 34.04
C ALA A 969 -14.30 -10.68 33.77
N ALA A 970 -14.37 -11.31 32.59
CA ALA A 970 -15.44 -12.24 32.28
C ALA A 970 -15.46 -13.47 33.20
N THR A 971 -14.30 -13.96 33.66
CA THR A 971 -14.22 -15.13 34.57
C THR A 971 -14.81 -14.88 35.95
N LEU A 972 -14.96 -13.61 36.36
CA LEU A 972 -15.53 -13.23 37.64
C LEU A 972 -17.06 -13.25 37.64
N LEU A 973 -17.68 -13.31 36.46
CA LEU A 973 -19.12 -13.41 36.29
C LEU A 973 -19.53 -14.86 36.06
N ASN A 974 -20.59 -15.31 36.73
CA ASN A 974 -21.13 -16.65 36.53
C ASN A 974 -21.61 -16.80 35.09
N GLY A 975 -21.00 -17.70 34.31
CA GLY A 975 -21.28 -17.87 32.88
C GLY A 975 -20.77 -16.71 32.01
N GLY A 976 -19.87 -15.87 32.52
CA GLY A 976 -19.34 -14.70 31.84
C GLY A 976 -18.43 -15.02 30.65
N ARG A 977 -18.52 -14.19 29.61
CA ARG A 977 -17.68 -14.26 28.41
C ARG A 977 -17.29 -12.87 27.94
N THR A 978 -16.34 -12.76 27.01
CA THR A 978 -16.00 -11.43 26.46
C THR A 978 -17.15 -10.89 25.60
N ALA A 979 -17.38 -9.58 25.66
CA ALA A 979 -18.39 -8.90 24.85
C ALA A 979 -18.19 -9.15 23.35
N HIS A 980 -16.94 -9.10 22.88
CA HIS A 980 -16.58 -9.45 21.49
C HIS A 980 -17.00 -10.88 21.12
N SER A 981 -16.78 -11.86 22.00
CA SER A 981 -17.13 -13.26 21.73
C SER A 981 -18.63 -13.48 21.69
N VAL A 982 -19.38 -12.91 22.63
CA VAL A 982 -20.84 -13.09 22.74
C VAL A 982 -21.54 -12.26 21.68
N LEU A 983 -21.23 -10.98 21.56
CA LEU A 983 -21.93 -10.07 20.65
C LEU A 983 -21.41 -10.12 19.22
N LYS A 984 -20.32 -10.83 18.91
CA LYS A 984 -19.67 -10.83 17.58
C LYS A 984 -19.40 -9.40 17.09
N LEU A 985 -18.88 -8.55 17.97
CA LEU A 985 -18.49 -7.19 17.64
C LEU A 985 -17.36 -7.20 16.60
N PRO A 986 -17.35 -6.27 15.63
CA PRO A 986 -16.22 -6.06 14.75
C PRO A 986 -14.94 -5.80 15.54
N LEU A 987 -13.80 -6.33 15.08
CA LEU A 987 -12.51 -6.13 15.76
C LEU A 987 -12.00 -4.70 15.62
N ASN A 988 -12.43 -3.96 14.59
CA ASN A 988 -11.95 -2.61 14.31
C ASN A 988 -13.05 -1.53 14.37
N LEU A 989 -13.60 -1.34 15.57
CA LEU A 989 -14.67 -0.37 15.82
C LEU A 989 -14.29 1.08 15.53
N ALA A 990 -13.00 1.45 15.55
CA ALA A 990 -12.54 2.82 15.34
C ALA A 990 -12.66 3.28 13.87
N HIS A 991 -12.63 2.35 12.91
CA HIS A 991 -12.61 2.65 11.48
C HIS A 991 -13.96 2.45 10.77
N GLU A 992 -14.92 1.81 11.44
CA GLU A 992 -16.29 1.64 10.93
C GLU A 992 -17.21 2.72 11.49
N GLU A 993 -17.81 3.55 10.62
CA GLU A 993 -18.71 4.63 11.07
C GLU A 993 -20.02 4.10 11.66
N MET A 994 -20.56 3.00 11.12
CA MET A 994 -21.85 2.41 11.51
C MET A 994 -21.74 0.88 11.77
N PRO A 995 -20.95 0.42 12.75
CA PRO A 995 -20.65 -1.01 12.96
C PRO A 995 -21.84 -1.81 13.49
N VAL A 996 -22.15 -3.01 13.00
CA VAL A 996 -23.19 -3.88 13.58
C VAL A 996 -22.56 -5.12 14.22
N CYS A 997 -23.25 -5.76 15.15
CA CYS A 997 -22.86 -7.08 15.64
C CYS A 997 -23.07 -8.10 14.52
N ASN A 998 -22.08 -8.94 14.23
CA ASN A 998 -22.17 -9.97 13.18
C ASN A 998 -22.98 -11.18 13.66
N ILE A 999 -24.27 -10.95 13.92
CA ILE A 999 -25.25 -11.93 14.40
C ILE A 999 -26.50 -11.82 13.52
N THR A 1000 -26.87 -12.91 12.86
CA THR A 1000 -28.11 -12.95 12.08
C THR A 1000 -29.30 -13.30 12.97
N LYS A 1001 -30.47 -12.74 12.67
CA LYS A 1001 -31.72 -12.94 13.43
C LYS A 1001 -32.08 -14.41 13.66
N ASN A 1002 -31.83 -15.27 12.66
CA ASN A 1002 -32.19 -16.69 12.69
C ASN A 1002 -31.12 -17.59 13.32
N SER A 1003 -29.93 -17.07 13.60
CA SER A 1003 -28.89 -17.85 14.28
C SER A 1003 -29.32 -18.24 15.70
N ASP A 1004 -28.77 -19.33 16.24
CA ASP A 1004 -28.97 -19.76 17.64
C ASP A 1004 -28.78 -18.62 18.64
N ARG A 1005 -27.78 -17.79 18.35
CA ARG A 1005 -27.45 -16.61 19.15
C ARG A 1005 -28.43 -15.45 18.97
N GLY A 1006 -28.91 -15.22 17.75
CA GLY A 1006 -30.00 -14.29 17.48
C GLY A 1006 -31.24 -14.68 18.27
N ARG A 1007 -31.61 -15.97 18.27
CA ARG A 1007 -32.72 -16.54 19.05
C ARG A 1007 -32.50 -16.38 20.57
N MET A 1008 -31.30 -16.60 21.08
CA MET A 1008 -30.96 -16.35 22.49
C MET A 1008 -31.12 -14.87 22.87
N LEU A 1009 -30.61 -13.94 22.04
CA LEU A 1009 -30.71 -12.50 22.29
C LEU A 1009 -32.14 -11.97 22.18
N GLN A 1010 -33.00 -12.59 21.37
CA GLN A 1010 -34.44 -12.29 21.35
C GLN A 1010 -35.10 -12.55 22.71
N GLN A 1011 -34.71 -13.64 23.39
CA GLN A 1011 -35.28 -14.04 24.68
C GLN A 1011 -34.56 -13.40 25.88
N CYS A 1012 -33.44 -12.71 25.65
CA CYS A 1012 -32.62 -12.10 26.68
C CYS A 1012 -33.37 -10.95 27.38
N LYS A 1013 -33.52 -11.09 28.71
CA LYS A 1013 -34.17 -10.10 29.60
C LYS A 1013 -33.18 -9.10 30.17
N LEU A 1014 -31.99 -9.57 30.54
CA LEU A 1014 -30.92 -8.78 31.15
C LEU A 1014 -29.57 -9.06 30.46
N LEU A 1015 -28.88 -8.00 30.06
CA LEU A 1015 -27.48 -8.07 29.67
C LEU A 1015 -26.63 -7.24 30.64
N VAL A 1016 -25.67 -7.89 31.29
CA VAL A 1016 -24.68 -7.23 32.16
C VAL A 1016 -23.37 -7.10 31.40
N TRP A 1017 -22.79 -5.90 31.37
CA TRP A 1017 -21.50 -5.63 30.75
C TRP A 1017 -20.52 -5.04 31.76
N ASP A 1018 -19.59 -5.87 32.24
CA ASP A 1018 -18.55 -5.46 33.20
C ASP A 1018 -17.29 -4.90 32.51
N GLU A 1019 -16.60 -4.00 33.20
CA GLU A 1019 -15.48 -3.18 32.71
C GLU A 1019 -15.76 -2.49 31.37
N CYS A 1020 -16.99 -1.99 31.19
CA CYS A 1020 -17.42 -1.36 29.94
C CYS A 1020 -16.65 -0.06 29.63
N THR A 1021 -16.03 0.59 30.61
CA THR A 1021 -15.29 1.86 30.45
C THR A 1021 -14.07 1.73 29.53
N MET A 1022 -13.53 0.51 29.39
CA MET A 1022 -12.45 0.18 28.46
C MET A 1022 -12.93 -0.05 27.01
N SER A 1023 -14.24 -0.14 26.78
CA SER A 1023 -14.82 -0.41 25.46
C SER A 1023 -15.08 0.87 24.68
N HIS A 1024 -14.82 0.82 23.36
CA HIS A 1024 -15.12 1.91 22.44
C HIS A 1024 -16.64 2.16 22.35
N LYS A 1025 -17.08 3.42 22.28
CA LYS A 1025 -18.50 3.82 22.23
C LYS A 1025 -19.32 3.15 21.13
N ARG A 1026 -18.70 2.93 19.98
CA ARG A 1026 -19.33 2.25 18.86
C ARG A 1026 -19.72 0.79 19.17
N ALA A 1027 -19.13 0.16 20.19
CA ALA A 1027 -19.54 -1.18 20.61
C ALA A 1027 -20.97 -1.19 21.16
N ILE A 1028 -21.34 -0.20 21.97
CA ILE A 1028 -22.71 -0.07 22.50
C ILE A 1028 -23.69 0.40 21.43
N GLU A 1029 -23.25 1.23 20.48
CA GLU A 1029 -24.05 1.64 19.33
C GLU A 1029 -24.32 0.50 18.35
N ALA A 1030 -23.36 -0.42 18.19
CA ALA A 1030 -23.51 -1.65 17.41
C ALA A 1030 -24.52 -2.60 18.08
N LEU A 1031 -24.42 -2.76 19.40
CA LEU A 1031 -25.34 -3.57 20.18
C LEU A 1031 -26.78 -3.03 20.05
N ASP A 1032 -27.00 -1.74 20.25
CA ASP A 1032 -28.33 -1.10 20.15
C ASP A 1032 -28.98 -1.38 18.79
N ARG A 1033 -28.27 -1.10 17.69
CA ARG A 1033 -28.79 -1.34 16.34
C ARG A 1033 -29.11 -2.80 16.07
N THR A 1034 -28.22 -3.70 16.50
CA THR A 1034 -28.40 -5.13 16.25
C THR A 1034 -29.57 -5.69 17.06
N ILE A 1035 -29.73 -5.29 18.33
CA ILE A 1035 -30.85 -5.77 19.15
C ILE A 1035 -32.18 -5.20 18.67
N LYS A 1036 -32.21 -3.93 18.21
CA LYS A 1036 -33.40 -3.34 17.57
C LYS A 1036 -33.87 -4.17 16.37
N ASP A 1037 -32.94 -4.62 15.54
CA ASP A 1037 -33.22 -5.50 14.40
C ASP A 1037 -33.68 -6.91 14.85
N ILE A 1038 -32.86 -7.57 15.69
CA ILE A 1038 -33.11 -8.93 16.18
C ILE A 1038 -34.46 -9.07 16.88
N LYS A 1039 -34.82 -8.11 17.75
CA LYS A 1039 -36.10 -8.06 18.47
C LYS A 1039 -37.21 -7.38 17.67
N SER A 1040 -36.89 -6.78 16.53
CA SER A 1040 -37.82 -5.99 15.70
C SER A 1040 -38.57 -4.93 16.51
N ASN A 1041 -37.84 -4.26 17.40
CA ASN A 1041 -38.34 -3.25 18.33
C ASN A 1041 -37.41 -2.02 18.26
N GLN A 1042 -37.94 -0.85 17.89
CA GLN A 1042 -37.14 0.37 17.68
C GLN A 1042 -36.80 1.13 18.96
N SER A 1043 -37.28 0.69 20.12
CA SER A 1043 -36.86 1.25 21.42
C SER A 1043 -35.37 1.01 21.69
N ILE A 1044 -34.80 1.80 22.59
CA ILE A 1044 -33.38 1.68 22.98
C ILE A 1044 -33.10 0.24 23.44
N MET A 1045 -32.02 -0.35 22.92
CA MET A 1045 -31.62 -1.74 23.13
C MET A 1045 -32.73 -2.75 22.79
N GLY A 1046 -33.64 -2.41 21.87
CA GLY A 1046 -34.81 -3.23 21.51
C GLY A 1046 -35.69 -3.62 22.69
N GLY A 1047 -35.76 -2.78 23.72
CA GLY A 1047 -36.53 -3.03 24.95
C GLY A 1047 -35.84 -3.97 25.94
N MET A 1048 -34.56 -4.29 25.73
CA MET A 1048 -33.75 -5.07 26.67
C MET A 1048 -33.25 -4.20 27.83
N VAL A 1049 -33.12 -4.79 29.02
CA VAL A 1049 -32.41 -4.14 30.13
C VAL A 1049 -30.90 -4.42 29.99
N VAL A 1050 -30.12 -3.35 29.87
CA VAL A 1050 -28.65 -3.38 29.77
C VAL A 1050 -28.06 -2.64 30.97
N LEU A 1051 -27.27 -3.37 31.77
CA LEU A 1051 -26.52 -2.81 32.89
C LEU A 1051 -25.04 -2.78 32.55
N LEU A 1052 -24.53 -1.59 32.28
CA LEU A 1052 -23.11 -1.31 32.11
C LEU A 1052 -22.48 -1.09 33.49
N ALA A 1053 -21.28 -1.61 33.72
CA ALA A 1053 -20.56 -1.41 34.98
C ALA A 1053 -19.07 -1.18 34.72
N GLY A 1054 -18.45 -0.35 35.55
CA GLY A 1054 -17.02 -0.05 35.45
C GLY A 1054 -16.63 1.20 36.23
N ASP A 1055 -15.41 1.65 36.00
CA ASP A 1055 -14.83 2.81 36.67
C ASP A 1055 -14.07 3.65 35.63
N PHE A 1056 -14.48 4.91 35.45
CA PHE A 1056 -13.83 5.84 34.50
C PHE A 1056 -12.51 6.41 35.03
N ARG A 1057 -12.17 6.18 36.30
CA ARG A 1057 -10.88 6.50 36.89
C ARG A 1057 -9.82 5.46 36.52
N GLN A 1058 -10.21 4.37 35.85
CA GLN A 1058 -9.34 3.33 35.32
C GLN A 1058 -8.99 3.58 33.84
N THR A 1059 -8.38 2.61 33.17
CA THR A 1059 -7.95 2.75 31.78
C THR A 1059 -9.12 3.01 30.83
N LEU A 1060 -9.00 4.05 30.00
CA LEU A 1060 -9.93 4.38 28.93
C LEU A 1060 -9.73 3.48 27.70
N PRO A 1061 -10.60 3.55 26.67
CA PRO A 1061 -10.45 2.76 25.46
C PRO A 1061 -9.13 3.06 24.75
N VAL A 1062 -8.39 2.01 24.36
CA VAL A 1062 -7.09 2.15 23.71
C VAL A 1062 -7.28 2.55 22.24
N ILE A 1063 -6.76 3.72 21.84
CA ILE A 1063 -6.75 4.20 20.45
C ILE A 1063 -5.31 4.19 19.93
N THR A 1064 -4.98 3.20 19.10
CA THR A 1064 -3.61 3.07 18.59
C THR A 1064 -3.20 4.30 17.79
N ARG A 1065 -2.12 4.98 18.23
CA ARG A 1065 -1.60 6.23 17.65
C ARG A 1065 -2.59 7.42 17.72
N GLY A 1066 -3.58 7.34 18.59
CA GLY A 1066 -4.53 8.42 18.87
C GLY A 1066 -3.93 9.53 19.73
N THR A 1067 -4.58 10.68 19.70
CA THR A 1067 -4.37 11.77 20.66
C THR A 1067 -5.26 11.57 21.89
N PRO A 1068 -5.01 12.27 23.02
CA PRO A 1068 -5.92 12.24 24.17
C PRO A 1068 -7.36 12.61 23.82
N ALA A 1069 -7.57 13.51 22.84
CA ALA A 1069 -8.89 13.86 22.36
C ALA A 1069 -9.60 12.69 21.65
N ASP A 1070 -8.85 11.85 20.94
CA ASP A 1070 -9.39 10.66 20.28
C ASP A 1070 -9.82 9.60 21.31
N GLU A 1071 -9.05 9.41 22.38
CA GLU A 1071 -9.40 8.51 23.49
C GLU A 1071 -10.66 8.98 24.24
N ILE A 1072 -10.78 10.28 24.52
CA ILE A 1072 -11.98 10.86 25.13
C ILE A 1072 -13.19 10.69 24.20
N ASN A 1073 -13.02 10.95 22.90
CA ASN A 1073 -14.09 10.77 21.92
C ASN A 1073 -14.50 9.29 21.75
N ALA A 1074 -13.59 8.35 22.01
CA ALA A 1074 -13.87 6.91 21.99
C ALA A 1074 -14.63 6.41 23.22
N CYS A 1075 -14.64 7.16 24.34
CA CYS A 1075 -15.31 6.77 25.57
C CYS A 1075 -16.83 6.68 25.42
N LEU A 1076 -17.45 5.78 26.19
CA LEU A 1076 -18.92 5.61 26.21
C LEU A 1076 -19.68 6.92 26.45
N LYS A 1077 -19.14 7.82 27.28
CA LYS A 1077 -19.72 9.15 27.57
C LYS A 1077 -19.91 10.02 26.32
N ALA A 1078 -19.12 9.79 25.26
CA ALA A 1078 -19.23 10.50 23.99
C ALA A 1078 -20.18 9.83 22.98
N SER A 1079 -20.89 8.77 23.39
CA SER A 1079 -21.95 8.14 22.57
C SER A 1079 -23.23 8.95 22.63
N PRO A 1080 -23.98 9.08 21.51
CA PRO A 1080 -25.34 9.63 21.53
C PRO A 1080 -26.27 8.86 22.46
N LEU A 1081 -26.01 7.56 22.71
CA LEU A 1081 -26.82 6.74 23.61
C LEU A 1081 -26.62 7.11 25.09
N TRP A 1082 -25.54 7.82 25.43
CA TRP A 1082 -25.20 8.14 26.82
C TRP A 1082 -26.25 9.02 27.51
N VAL A 1083 -26.96 9.86 26.75
CA VAL A 1083 -28.04 10.72 27.28
C VAL A 1083 -29.23 9.92 27.85
N HIS A 1084 -29.35 8.64 27.47
CA HIS A 1084 -30.39 7.74 27.93
C HIS A 1084 -29.93 6.81 29.07
N VAL A 1085 -28.67 6.93 29.51
CA VAL A 1085 -28.09 6.11 30.57
C VAL A 1085 -28.50 6.66 31.93
N LYS A 1086 -29.14 5.84 32.77
CA LYS A 1086 -29.34 6.16 34.20
C LYS A 1086 -28.12 5.71 35.00
N ASN A 1087 -27.44 6.68 35.63
CA ASN A 1087 -26.22 6.43 36.41
C ASN A 1087 -26.54 6.08 37.87
N PHE A 1088 -25.85 5.06 38.39
CA PHE A 1088 -25.77 4.73 39.80
C PHE A 1088 -24.31 4.78 40.25
N CYS A 1089 -24.08 5.12 41.52
CA CYS A 1089 -22.74 5.19 42.09
C CYS A 1089 -22.68 4.36 43.37
N LEU A 1090 -21.63 3.57 43.53
CA LEU A 1090 -21.29 2.90 44.79
C LEU A 1090 -20.11 3.63 45.43
N THR A 1091 -20.24 4.08 46.67
CA THR A 1091 -19.15 4.79 47.37
C THR A 1091 -18.61 3.98 48.54
N THR A 1092 -19.38 3.05 49.07
CA THR A 1092 -19.01 2.26 50.25
C THR A 1092 -17.97 1.18 49.90
N ASN A 1093 -16.72 1.33 50.35
CA ASN A 1093 -15.67 0.34 50.15
C ASN A 1093 -15.79 -0.84 51.13
N MET A 1094 -16.48 -1.88 50.67
CA MET A 1094 -16.73 -3.10 51.43
C MET A 1094 -15.44 -3.88 51.75
N ARG A 1095 -14.42 -3.80 50.89
CA ARG A 1095 -13.13 -4.50 51.11
C ARG A 1095 -12.41 -3.97 52.35
N VAL A 1096 -12.49 -2.66 52.59
CA VAL A 1096 -11.90 -2.00 53.77
C VAL A 1096 -12.75 -2.21 55.02
N GLN A 1097 -14.07 -2.07 54.92
CA GLN A 1097 -14.98 -2.24 56.07
C GLN A 1097 -14.92 -3.64 56.70
N LEU A 1098 -14.62 -4.68 55.91
CA LEU A 1098 -14.51 -6.05 56.39
C LEU A 1098 -13.21 -6.34 57.17
N HIS A 1099 -12.18 -5.49 57.09
CA HIS A 1099 -10.84 -5.80 57.62
C HIS A 1099 -10.42 -4.94 58.84
N SER A 1100 -11.24 -4.00 59.30
CA SER A 1100 -11.00 -3.16 60.52
C SER A 1100 -9.60 -2.54 60.64
N ASP A 1101 -8.88 -2.35 59.53
CA ASP A 1101 -7.51 -1.87 59.49
C ASP A 1101 -7.46 -0.39 59.08
N THR A 1102 -6.93 0.45 59.96
CA THR A 1102 -6.84 1.91 59.76
C THR A 1102 -5.86 2.29 58.65
N GLN A 1103 -4.85 1.46 58.35
CA GLN A 1103 -3.93 1.70 57.23
C GLN A 1103 -4.61 1.44 55.88
N LEU A 1104 -5.47 0.43 55.79
CA LEU A 1104 -6.25 0.14 54.58
C LEU A 1104 -7.25 1.26 54.24
N VAL A 1105 -7.80 1.94 55.25
CA VAL A 1105 -8.68 3.11 55.07
C VAL A 1105 -7.91 4.27 54.41
N GLN A 1106 -6.73 4.59 54.93
CA GLN A 1106 -5.88 5.67 54.39
C GLN A 1106 -5.39 5.35 52.97
N TYR A 1107 -5.00 4.10 52.72
CA TYR A 1107 -4.57 3.64 51.39
C TYR A 1107 -5.70 3.73 50.35
N ALA A 1108 -6.92 3.32 50.71
CA ALA A 1108 -8.08 3.40 49.81
C ALA A 1108 -8.49 4.85 49.48
N ASP A 1109 -8.44 5.75 50.47
CA ASP A 1109 -8.70 7.19 50.26
C ASP A 1109 -7.66 7.84 49.35
N ALA A 1110 -6.38 7.52 49.55
CA ALA A 1110 -5.30 8.01 48.70
C ALA A 1110 -5.42 7.51 47.24
N LEU A 1111 -5.81 6.25 47.01
CA LEU A 1111 -6.07 5.73 45.66
C LEU A 1111 -7.21 6.47 44.93
N LEU A 1112 -8.27 6.83 45.66
CA LEU A 1112 -9.37 7.62 45.10
C LEU A 1112 -8.92 9.03 44.74
N LYS A 1113 -8.17 9.70 45.64
CA LYS A 1113 -7.58 11.02 45.37
C LYS A 1113 -6.66 11.02 44.15
N ILE A 1114 -5.89 9.95 43.94
CA ILE A 1114 -5.08 9.79 42.71
C ILE A 1114 -5.98 9.70 41.48
N GLY A 1115 -6.98 8.81 41.50
CA GLY A 1115 -7.87 8.59 40.35
C GLY A 1115 -8.76 9.78 39.98
N GLU A 1116 -9.00 10.70 40.92
CA GLU A 1116 -9.81 11.90 40.73
C GLU A 1116 -8.99 13.17 40.53
N ASP A 1117 -7.66 13.04 40.43
CA ASP A 1117 -6.72 14.16 40.29
C ASP A 1117 -6.80 15.18 41.44
N ARG A 1118 -6.95 14.66 42.67
CA ARG A 1118 -7.06 15.44 43.92
C ARG A 1118 -5.83 15.34 44.83
N MET A 1119 -4.77 14.64 44.41
CA MET A 1119 -3.51 14.56 45.16
C MET A 1119 -2.64 15.79 44.91
N GLU A 1120 -1.98 16.28 45.95
CA GLU A 1120 -1.03 17.38 45.83
C GLU A 1120 0.18 16.97 44.97
N THR A 1121 0.58 17.84 44.06
CA THR A 1121 1.75 17.66 43.20
C THR A 1121 2.88 18.57 43.66
N ASN A 1122 4.12 18.13 43.45
CA ASN A 1122 5.31 18.94 43.69
C ASN A 1122 5.49 20.02 42.60
N SER A 1123 6.57 20.80 42.68
CA SER A 1123 6.87 21.88 41.72
C SER A 1123 7.00 21.42 40.26
N ASP A 1124 7.22 20.13 40.02
CA ASP A 1124 7.34 19.52 38.69
C ASP A 1124 6.02 18.92 38.20
N GLY A 1125 4.92 19.09 38.95
CA GLY A 1125 3.62 18.52 38.64
C GLY A 1125 3.52 17.02 38.89
N MET A 1126 4.42 16.44 39.70
CA MET A 1126 4.44 14.99 40.02
C MET A 1126 3.94 14.71 41.45
N ILE A 1127 3.29 13.56 41.64
CA ILE A 1127 2.88 13.07 42.96
C ILE A 1127 4.10 12.49 43.67
N THR A 1128 4.33 12.89 44.92
CA THR A 1128 5.42 12.34 45.74
C THR A 1128 4.92 11.11 46.50
N LEU A 1129 5.46 9.93 46.19
CA LEU A 1129 5.15 8.69 46.91
C LEU A 1129 6.02 8.61 48.17
N ASN A 1130 5.39 8.54 49.35
CA ASN A 1130 6.10 8.37 50.63
C ASN A 1130 6.21 6.88 51.00
N ARG A 1131 7.07 6.55 51.99
CA ARG A 1131 7.27 5.17 52.47
C ARG A 1131 6.04 4.57 53.18
N GLU A 1132 5.03 5.39 53.47
CA GLU A 1132 3.75 4.93 54.03
C GLU A 1132 2.82 4.37 52.94
N PHE A 1133 3.06 4.72 51.67
CA PHE A 1133 2.23 4.31 50.53
C PHE A 1133 2.84 3.12 49.76
N CYS A 1134 4.16 3.09 49.58
CA CYS A 1134 4.86 1.98 48.94
C CYS A 1134 6.34 1.89 49.36
N ASN A 1135 6.91 0.69 49.21
CA ASN A 1135 8.35 0.49 49.32
C ASN A 1135 9.01 0.75 47.96
N VAL A 1136 9.86 1.77 47.88
CA VAL A 1136 10.61 2.10 46.66
C VAL A 1136 11.91 1.29 46.64
N VAL A 1137 12.12 0.55 45.55
CA VAL A 1137 13.33 -0.26 45.30
C VAL A 1137 14.14 0.34 44.15
N CYS A 1138 15.46 0.12 44.14
CA CYS A 1138 16.38 0.77 43.18
C CYS A 1138 16.70 -0.09 41.95
N ASN A 1139 16.41 -1.39 41.98
CA ASN A 1139 16.67 -2.30 40.87
C ASN A 1139 15.65 -3.46 40.86
N MET A 1140 15.69 -4.26 39.79
CA MET A 1140 14.73 -5.34 39.54
C MET A 1140 14.92 -6.55 40.48
N ASP A 1141 16.15 -6.86 40.87
CA ASP A 1141 16.43 -7.98 41.77
C ASP A 1141 15.86 -7.71 43.17
N ASP A 1142 15.97 -6.47 43.65
CA ASP A 1142 15.34 -6.04 44.89
C ASP A 1142 13.80 -6.14 44.79
N LEU A 1143 13.20 -5.76 43.65
CA LEU A 1143 11.75 -5.90 43.44
C LEU A 1143 11.31 -7.37 43.51
N LYS A 1144 12.03 -8.24 42.79
CA LYS A 1144 11.77 -9.68 42.75
C LYS A 1144 11.90 -10.32 44.13
N ASN A 1145 12.97 -10.02 44.86
CA ASN A 1145 13.20 -10.57 46.19
C ASN A 1145 12.20 -10.04 47.24
N ASN A 1146 11.73 -8.79 47.09
CA ASN A 1146 10.69 -8.25 47.96
C ASN A 1146 9.30 -8.87 47.69
N VAL A 1147 8.94 -9.10 46.43
CA VAL A 1147 7.62 -9.65 46.07
C VAL A 1147 7.58 -11.18 46.20
N TYR A 1148 8.64 -11.85 45.77
CA TYR A 1148 8.78 -13.31 45.75
C TYR A 1148 9.99 -13.77 46.58
N PRO A 1149 9.99 -13.60 47.91
CA PRO A 1149 11.08 -14.07 48.77
C PRO A 1149 11.19 -15.60 48.75
N ASP A 1150 12.42 -16.12 48.72
CA ASP A 1150 12.72 -17.56 48.77
C ASP A 1150 11.94 -18.38 47.73
N LEU A 1151 11.84 -17.85 46.50
CA LEU A 1151 11.05 -18.41 45.40
C LEU A 1151 11.25 -19.91 45.22
N ALA A 1152 12.50 -20.37 45.14
CA ALA A 1152 12.85 -21.78 44.93
C ALA A 1152 12.20 -22.74 45.96
N THR A 1153 12.07 -22.31 47.21
CA THR A 1153 11.46 -23.12 48.27
C THR A 1153 9.93 -23.06 48.23
N ASN A 1154 9.35 -21.94 47.82
CA ASN A 1154 7.90 -21.70 47.86
C ASN A 1154 7.16 -21.97 46.54
N MET A 1155 7.86 -22.28 45.43
CA MET A 1155 7.26 -22.52 44.11
C MET A 1155 6.15 -23.58 44.08
N LYS A 1156 6.19 -24.57 44.99
CA LYS A 1156 5.15 -25.62 45.07
C LYS A 1156 3.91 -25.18 45.86
N ASN A 1157 3.95 -24.03 46.55
CA ASN A 1157 2.85 -23.53 47.35
C ASN A 1157 1.91 -22.65 46.50
N ARG A 1158 0.83 -23.26 46.03
CA ARG A 1158 -0.20 -22.58 45.21
C ARG A 1158 -0.76 -21.33 45.88
N GLN A 1159 -1.02 -21.38 47.19
CA GLN A 1159 -1.64 -20.26 47.90
C GLN A 1159 -0.67 -19.07 48.00
N TRP A 1160 0.60 -19.33 48.28
CA TRP A 1160 1.64 -18.31 48.32
C TRP A 1160 1.83 -17.59 46.97
N LEU A 1161 1.79 -18.33 45.85
CA LEU A 1161 1.87 -17.76 44.51
C LEU A 1161 0.64 -16.90 44.16
N CYS A 1162 -0.56 -17.33 44.54
CA CYS A 1162 -1.80 -16.61 44.23
C CYS A 1162 -1.91 -15.24 44.94
N GLU A 1163 -1.18 -15.02 46.02
CA GLU A 1163 -1.21 -13.78 46.82
C GLU A 1163 -0.26 -12.69 46.28
N ARG A 1164 0.52 -12.97 45.22
CA ARG A 1164 1.63 -12.11 44.76
C ARG A 1164 1.58 -11.90 43.26
N ALA A 1165 1.82 -10.66 42.84
CA ALA A 1165 1.91 -10.29 41.43
C ALA A 1165 2.86 -9.09 41.25
N ILE A 1166 3.57 -9.08 40.13
CA ILE A 1166 4.30 -7.89 39.65
C ILE A 1166 3.56 -7.35 38.43
N LEU A 1167 3.29 -6.05 38.45
CA LEU A 1167 2.60 -5.34 37.37
C LEU A 1167 3.57 -4.35 36.72
N ALA A 1168 3.54 -4.24 35.39
CA ALA A 1168 4.34 -3.28 34.63
C ALA A 1168 3.52 -2.65 33.50
N PRO A 1169 3.83 -1.42 33.08
CA PRO A 1169 3.03 -0.67 32.10
C PRO A 1169 3.16 -1.17 30.66
N THR A 1170 4.15 -2.02 30.34
CA THR A 1170 4.38 -2.55 28.99
C THR A 1170 4.65 -4.06 29.01
N ASN A 1171 4.20 -4.76 27.97
CA ASN A 1171 4.41 -6.20 27.82
C ASN A 1171 5.91 -6.56 27.72
N GLU A 1172 6.74 -5.67 27.19
CA GLU A 1172 8.20 -5.86 27.12
C GLU A 1172 8.81 -6.02 28.52
N VAL A 1173 8.47 -5.11 29.45
CA VAL A 1173 8.95 -5.17 30.83
C VAL A 1173 8.38 -6.39 31.55
N VAL A 1174 7.10 -6.73 31.32
CA VAL A 1174 6.49 -7.97 31.86
C VAL A 1174 7.25 -9.21 31.38
N GLY A 1175 7.59 -9.26 30.09
CA GLY A 1175 8.35 -10.36 29.49
C GLY A 1175 9.75 -10.51 30.12
N GLN A 1176 10.49 -9.41 30.25
CA GLN A 1176 11.81 -9.40 30.90
C GLN A 1176 11.75 -9.91 32.34
N ILE A 1177 10.77 -9.46 33.12
CA ILE A 1177 10.58 -9.89 34.52
C ILE A 1177 10.22 -11.39 34.58
N ASN A 1178 9.30 -11.85 33.73
CA ASN A 1178 8.91 -13.24 33.68
C ASN A 1178 10.11 -14.15 33.30
N GLU A 1179 10.95 -13.75 32.35
CA GLU A 1179 12.16 -14.51 31.99
C GLU A 1179 13.14 -14.60 33.17
N GLN A 1180 13.37 -13.50 33.90
CA GLN A 1180 14.24 -13.47 35.08
C GLN A 1180 13.68 -14.25 36.27
N ILE A 1181 12.36 -14.38 36.40
CA ILE A 1181 11.75 -15.23 37.44
C ILE A 1181 11.84 -16.70 37.01
N MET A 1182 11.55 -17.01 35.74
CA MET A 1182 11.62 -18.36 35.18
C MET A 1182 13.03 -18.96 35.18
N SER A 1183 14.09 -18.14 35.11
CA SER A 1183 15.47 -18.61 35.25
C SER A 1183 15.76 -19.21 36.64
N ASP A 1184 15.08 -18.72 37.67
CA ASP A 1184 15.33 -19.10 39.07
C ASP A 1184 14.47 -20.28 39.54
N VAL A 1185 13.51 -20.71 38.72
CA VAL A 1185 12.69 -21.89 38.95
C VAL A 1185 13.46 -23.15 38.56
N GLU A 1186 13.58 -24.14 39.45
CA GLU A 1186 14.21 -25.43 39.16
C GLU A 1186 13.39 -26.25 38.15
N GLY A 1187 14.05 -26.85 37.15
CA GLY A 1187 13.42 -27.68 36.10
C GLY A 1187 13.98 -27.40 34.69
N ASP A 1188 13.78 -28.33 33.77
CA ASP A 1188 14.16 -28.15 32.36
C ASP A 1188 13.13 -27.29 31.64
N PHE A 1189 13.60 -26.42 30.74
CA PHE A 1189 12.69 -25.66 29.88
C PHE A 1189 12.05 -26.56 28.83
N VAL A 1190 10.74 -26.41 28.64
CA VAL A 1190 10.02 -26.92 27.47
C VAL A 1190 9.69 -25.75 26.56
N GLU A 1191 10.06 -25.88 25.29
CA GLU A 1191 9.90 -24.83 24.29
C GLU A 1191 8.77 -25.18 23.32
N TYR A 1192 7.81 -24.26 23.21
CA TYR A 1192 6.69 -24.34 22.27
C TYR A 1192 6.83 -23.23 21.24
N LEU A 1193 6.86 -23.60 19.96
CA LEU A 1193 6.92 -22.66 18.84
C LEU A 1193 5.53 -22.48 18.24
N SER A 1194 5.15 -21.24 17.93
CA SER A 1194 3.88 -20.93 17.26
C SER A 1194 3.96 -21.25 15.76
N VAL A 1195 2.79 -21.49 15.16
CA VAL A 1195 2.62 -21.56 13.70
C VAL A 1195 1.78 -20.38 13.28
N ASP A 1196 2.40 -19.40 12.64
CA ASP A 1196 1.76 -18.12 12.32
C ASP A 1196 1.37 -18.04 10.84
N ASN A 1197 0.12 -17.66 10.56
CA ASN A 1197 -0.44 -17.50 9.21
C ASN A 1197 -1.21 -16.19 9.05
N VAL A 1198 -1.28 -15.64 7.83
CA VAL A 1198 -2.07 -14.43 7.51
C VAL A 1198 -3.49 -14.82 7.08
N MET A 1199 -4.50 -14.15 7.64
CA MET A 1199 -5.93 -14.42 7.36
C MET A 1199 -6.41 -13.91 5.98
N ASP A 1200 -5.80 -12.84 5.44
CA ASP A 1200 -6.12 -12.28 4.13
C ASP A 1200 -5.25 -12.92 3.03
N THR A 1201 -5.90 -13.66 2.14
CA THR A 1201 -5.30 -14.47 1.06
C THR A 1201 -4.52 -13.67 0.02
N GLU A 1202 -4.75 -12.37 -0.11
CA GLU A 1202 -3.96 -11.52 -1.02
C GLU A 1202 -2.64 -11.03 -0.37
N GLN A 1203 -2.57 -11.03 0.96
CA GLN A 1203 -1.44 -10.52 1.73
C GLN A 1203 -0.42 -11.58 2.15
N VAL A 1204 -0.75 -12.87 2.03
CA VAL A 1204 0.15 -14.01 2.34
C VAL A 1204 1.48 -13.91 1.57
N THR A 1205 1.47 -13.37 0.35
CA THR A 1205 2.70 -13.16 -0.46
C THR A 1205 3.53 -11.95 -0.03
N SER A 1206 3.01 -11.11 0.87
CA SER A 1206 3.66 -9.90 1.40
C SER A 1206 4.36 -10.14 2.75
N PHE A 1207 4.02 -11.23 3.44
CA PHE A 1207 4.45 -11.50 4.82
C PHE A 1207 4.90 -12.96 4.96
N PRO A 1208 6.21 -13.25 4.77
CA PRO A 1208 6.75 -14.60 4.93
C PRO A 1208 6.63 -15.07 6.39
N VAL A 1209 6.59 -16.38 6.63
CA VAL A 1209 6.40 -16.98 7.97
C VAL A 1209 7.47 -16.50 8.95
N GLU A 1210 8.70 -16.31 8.50
CA GLU A 1210 9.80 -15.78 9.32
C GLU A 1210 9.57 -14.33 9.75
N PHE A 1211 8.78 -13.56 8.99
CA PHE A 1211 8.33 -12.23 9.41
C PHE A 1211 7.21 -12.32 10.45
N LEU A 1212 6.26 -13.24 10.29
CA LEU A 1212 5.18 -13.45 11.25
C LEU A 1212 5.72 -13.91 12.61
N ASN A 1213 6.66 -14.86 12.59
CA ASN A 1213 7.37 -15.38 13.76
C ASN A 1213 8.21 -14.30 14.49
N SER A 1214 8.44 -13.15 13.86
CA SER A 1214 9.15 -12.01 14.46
C SER A 1214 8.21 -10.93 15.04
N LEU A 1215 6.90 -11.11 14.89
CA LEU A 1215 5.91 -10.16 15.40
C LEU A 1215 5.61 -10.45 16.87
N GLU A 1216 5.77 -9.42 17.70
CA GLU A 1216 5.23 -9.40 19.05
C GLU A 1216 3.90 -8.65 19.03
N LEU A 1217 2.80 -9.39 18.97
CA LEU A 1217 1.45 -8.84 18.94
C LEU A 1217 0.89 -8.77 20.36
N SER A 1218 0.31 -7.62 20.72
CA SER A 1218 -0.31 -7.45 22.04
C SER A 1218 -1.45 -8.44 22.24
N GLY A 1219 -1.40 -9.22 23.32
CA GLY A 1219 -2.43 -10.21 23.67
C GLY A 1219 -2.28 -11.58 23.02
N VAL A 1220 -1.20 -11.83 22.26
CA VAL A 1220 -0.84 -13.14 21.69
C VAL A 1220 0.52 -13.56 22.27
N PRO A 1221 0.74 -14.85 22.61
CA PRO A 1221 2.07 -15.32 22.98
C PRO A 1221 3.10 -15.03 21.89
N SER A 1222 4.34 -14.75 22.28
CA SER A 1222 5.46 -14.68 21.34
C SER A 1222 5.59 -15.99 20.57
N HIS A 1223 6.19 -15.92 19.37
CA HIS A 1223 6.43 -17.11 18.55
C HIS A 1223 7.13 -18.24 19.32
N LYS A 1224 7.98 -17.88 20.28
CA LYS A 1224 8.64 -18.81 21.18
C LYS A 1224 8.10 -18.62 22.58
N LEU A 1225 7.41 -19.64 23.11
CA LEU A 1225 6.94 -19.72 24.48
C LEU A 1225 7.78 -20.76 25.24
N ARG A 1226 8.44 -20.33 26.32
CA ARG A 1226 9.21 -21.22 27.20
C ARG A 1226 8.48 -21.43 28.51
N LEU A 1227 8.28 -22.68 28.91
CA LEU A 1227 7.62 -23.07 30.15
C LEU A 1227 8.54 -23.99 30.98
N LYS A 1228 8.25 -24.07 32.28
CA LYS A 1228 8.83 -25.01 33.27
C LYS A 1228 7.71 -25.55 34.13
#